data_AF-A0AAN4PB80-F1
#
_entry.id   AF-A0AAN4PB80-F1
#
_cell.length_a   1.000
_cell.length_b   1.000
_cell.length_c   1.000
_cell.angle_alpha   90.00
_cell.angle_beta   90.00
_cell.angle_gamma   90.00
#
_symmetry.space_group_name_H-M   'P 1'
#
loop_
_entity.id
_entity.type
_entity.pdbx_description
1 polymer ?
#
loop_
_entity_poly.entity_id
_entity_poly.type
_entity_poly.pdbx_seq_one_letter_code
_entity_poly.pdbx_strand_id
1 'polypeptide(L)'
;MTRGDDLYERVKKLEEEWLGSEVKKTVTAAISPTLLLAQEPADIQDQASERREAGEKFLTVLKGAWEDHQLCMGMITDVLMYMDRIIMADFRKPSIYVASMALFRDQVLRSPIQPDTKTTVADVLETTVLFMIQLERSGHVIDRPLIRHCIYMLEGLYETITEEESSKLYLTMFEPTFLETSKVFYRAEGQRLLEMADAASFCRIASNRIAEEKERCHYTLSPLTEPKIKNVLDQELIARNIEEVINLEGTGVRNLLDNDRVDILRDIYELSARVDNKKSPLTTAVQKRISQMGREINASSIAYEKSSISAGSKATEKSSSGEKKPAEKEKPVNQQTVAAIKWVDDILALKRKFDNIWEKAFLSDQGMQSAITTSFSDFINSNARSSEFLSLFFDENLKKGIKGKTESEVDSLLDNGITLLRYIKDKDLFETYYKKHLSRRLLMKRSASMDAERQMISKMKMEVGNQFTQRLEAMFKDMTISEDLSASYKEHIRKSGDPDQKRVDLEINVLTSTMWPMEIMSNPKEGEVQLPCILPKEVESVKQSFEQFYLNKHNGRKLSWQPSMGTADIRATFQRSSGKVQRHELNVSTYAMIILLLFNDVPTGESLTFEEIQERTRIPQHDLIRNLQSLAVAPKTRVLKKEPMSKDVKPTDRFFFNNEFQSQFMKVRIGVVSGGANKVENQDQRKETESKMNEERGASIEAAIVRIMKQRKTLVHSSLMSEVLGQLSARFVPDVNMVKKRIESLIDREYLERVAEDPPTYGYIA
;
A
#
# COMPACT_ATOMS: atom_id res chain seq x y z
N MET A 1 7.49 -46.08 -71.76
CA MET A 1 8.63 -45.47 -71.04
C MET A 1 9.34 -44.56 -72.01
N THR A 2 9.34 -43.26 -71.77
CA THR A 2 10.09 -42.31 -72.61
C THR A 2 11.60 -42.51 -72.36
N ARG A 3 12.49 -42.09 -73.27
CA ARG A 3 13.95 -42.18 -73.01
C ARG A 3 14.39 -41.39 -71.77
N GLY A 4 13.61 -40.38 -71.35
CA GLY A 4 13.83 -39.63 -70.11
C GLY A 4 13.51 -40.45 -68.85
N ASP A 5 12.45 -41.26 -68.87
CA ASP A 5 12.13 -42.16 -67.75
C ASP A 5 13.22 -43.21 -67.51
N ASP A 6 13.81 -43.77 -68.57
CA ASP A 6 14.91 -44.74 -68.47
C ASP A 6 16.19 -44.09 -67.92
N LEU A 7 16.50 -42.85 -68.34
CA LEU A 7 17.63 -42.10 -67.80
C LEU A 7 17.46 -41.79 -66.30
N TYR A 8 16.27 -41.35 -65.88
CA TYR A 8 15.95 -41.08 -64.48
C TYR A 8 16.16 -42.31 -63.58
N GLU A 9 15.62 -43.47 -63.97
CA GLU A 9 15.77 -44.70 -63.19
C GLU A 9 17.23 -45.18 -63.15
N ARG A 10 18.00 -45.01 -64.23
CA ARG A 10 19.42 -45.37 -64.25
C ARG A 10 20.26 -44.49 -63.34
N VAL A 11 20.01 -43.17 -63.33
CA VAL A 11 20.72 -42.25 -62.43
C VAL A 11 20.36 -42.56 -60.98
N LYS A 12 19.06 -42.76 -60.68
CA LYS A 12 18.61 -43.16 -59.35
C LYS A 12 19.28 -44.47 -58.88
N LYS A 13 19.37 -45.47 -59.76
CA LYS A 13 20.01 -46.76 -59.45
C LYS A 13 21.52 -46.62 -59.23
N LEU A 14 22.19 -45.79 -60.03
CA LEU A 14 23.61 -45.49 -59.86
C LEU A 14 23.88 -44.89 -58.47
N GLU A 15 23.05 -43.91 -58.07
CA GLU A 15 23.14 -43.27 -56.76
C GLU A 15 22.85 -44.25 -55.62
N GLU A 16 21.83 -45.09 -55.77
CA GLU A 16 21.49 -46.12 -54.78
C GLU A 16 22.65 -47.11 -54.58
N GLU A 17 23.28 -47.57 -55.66
CA GLU A 17 24.45 -48.46 -55.60
C GLU A 17 25.67 -47.78 -54.97
N TRP A 18 25.99 -46.53 -55.36
CA TRP A 18 27.10 -45.76 -54.81
C TRP A 18 26.93 -45.47 -53.31
N LEU A 19 25.76 -44.98 -52.90
CA LEU A 19 25.46 -44.67 -51.50
C LEU A 19 25.42 -45.92 -50.63
N GLY A 20 24.79 -46.99 -51.12
CA GLY A 20 24.63 -48.26 -50.40
C GLY A 20 25.92 -49.08 -50.26
N SER A 21 26.95 -48.79 -51.07
CA SER A 21 28.23 -49.49 -51.05
C SER A 21 29.35 -48.65 -50.42
N GLU A 22 29.94 -47.72 -51.18
CA GLU A 22 31.16 -47.00 -50.83
C GLU A 22 30.93 -45.96 -49.74
N VAL A 23 29.85 -45.16 -49.85
CA VAL A 23 29.55 -44.10 -48.87
C VAL A 23 29.13 -44.71 -47.52
N LYS A 24 28.18 -45.66 -47.54
CA LYS A 24 27.77 -46.39 -46.33
C LYS A 24 28.95 -47.03 -45.61
N LYS A 25 29.84 -47.71 -46.34
CA LYS A 25 31.03 -48.37 -45.75
C LYS A 25 31.97 -47.35 -45.10
N THR A 26 32.18 -46.21 -45.75
CA THR A 26 33.03 -45.13 -45.23
C THR A 26 32.47 -44.54 -43.94
N VAL A 27 31.17 -44.23 -43.92
CA VAL A 27 30.50 -43.65 -42.75
C VAL A 27 30.43 -44.64 -41.58
N THR A 28 30.05 -45.89 -41.83
CA THR A 28 29.97 -46.93 -40.79
C THR A 28 31.33 -47.29 -40.20
N ALA A 29 32.41 -47.26 -41.00
CA ALA A 29 33.79 -47.48 -40.52
C ALA A 29 34.30 -46.38 -39.58
N ALA A 30 33.69 -45.18 -39.61
CA ALA A 30 34.03 -44.08 -38.71
C ALA A 30 33.37 -44.19 -37.32
N ILE A 31 32.39 -45.10 -37.15
CA ILE A 31 31.68 -45.30 -35.89
C ILE A 31 32.54 -46.15 -34.95
N SER A 32 33.05 -45.53 -33.89
CA SER A 32 33.80 -46.22 -32.84
C SER A 32 32.86 -47.03 -31.92
N PRO A 33 33.28 -48.19 -31.39
CA PRO A 33 32.53 -48.92 -30.35
C PRO A 33 32.17 -48.07 -29.13
N THR A 34 32.99 -47.08 -28.78
CA THR A 34 32.73 -46.15 -27.67
C THR A 34 31.48 -45.28 -27.87
N LEU A 35 31.05 -45.07 -29.12
CA LEU A 35 29.80 -44.37 -29.44
C LEU A 35 28.57 -45.28 -29.31
N LEU A 36 28.76 -46.60 -29.35
CA LEU A 36 27.68 -47.60 -29.29
C LEU A 36 27.37 -48.07 -27.86
N LEU A 37 28.22 -47.74 -26.89
CA LEU A 37 27.99 -48.07 -25.49
C LEU A 37 26.89 -47.16 -24.91
N ALA A 38 25.74 -47.75 -24.62
CA ALA A 38 24.71 -47.20 -23.74
C ALA A 38 25.13 -47.49 -22.29
N GLN A 39 25.79 -46.55 -21.63
CA GLN A 39 26.25 -46.75 -20.25
C GLN A 39 25.88 -45.58 -19.35
N GLU A 40 25.70 -45.93 -18.08
CA GLU A 40 25.13 -45.11 -17.01
C GLU A 40 25.87 -43.78 -16.80
N PRO A 41 25.22 -42.76 -16.21
CA PRO A 41 25.76 -41.40 -16.07
C PRO A 41 27.14 -41.29 -15.41
N ALA A 42 27.53 -42.27 -14.59
CA ALA A 42 28.80 -42.29 -13.86
C ALA A 42 30.01 -42.61 -14.77
N ASP A 43 29.84 -43.48 -15.78
CA ASP A 43 30.92 -43.88 -16.70
C ASP A 43 31.18 -42.83 -17.80
N ILE A 44 30.21 -41.94 -18.01
CA ILE A 44 30.25 -40.89 -19.04
C ILE A 44 31.37 -39.87 -18.75
N GLN A 45 31.74 -39.66 -17.49
CA GLN A 45 32.68 -38.62 -17.09
C GLN A 45 34.16 -39.03 -17.27
N ASP A 46 34.49 -40.29 -17.00
CA ASP A 46 35.86 -40.82 -17.12
C ASP A 46 36.28 -41.10 -18.58
N GLN A 47 35.31 -41.40 -19.47
CA GLN A 47 35.54 -41.60 -20.91
C GLN A 47 35.05 -40.43 -21.78
N ALA A 48 34.68 -39.30 -21.16
CA ALA A 48 34.10 -38.15 -21.85
C ALA A 48 34.97 -37.64 -23.02
N SER A 49 36.29 -37.57 -22.82
CA SER A 49 37.22 -37.04 -23.83
C SER A 49 37.36 -37.99 -25.02
N GLU A 50 37.50 -39.30 -24.76
CA GLU A 50 37.64 -40.30 -25.81
C GLU A 50 36.35 -40.41 -26.63
N ARG A 51 35.18 -40.39 -25.96
CA ARG A 51 33.88 -40.38 -26.64
C ARG A 51 33.66 -39.10 -27.45
N ARG A 52 34.13 -37.95 -26.97
CA ARG A 52 34.10 -36.69 -27.72
C ARG A 52 34.94 -36.79 -28.99
N GLU A 53 36.20 -37.20 -28.89
CA GLU A 53 37.08 -37.32 -30.06
C GLU A 53 36.55 -38.32 -31.09
N ALA A 54 36.02 -39.46 -30.62
CA ALA A 54 35.36 -40.43 -31.49
C ALA A 54 34.13 -39.82 -32.19
N GLY A 55 33.32 -39.05 -31.46
CA GLY A 55 32.16 -38.36 -31.99
C GLY A 55 32.51 -37.31 -33.03
N GLU A 56 33.49 -36.45 -32.77
CA GLU A 56 33.97 -35.43 -33.72
C GLU A 56 34.51 -36.06 -35.00
N LYS A 57 35.27 -37.17 -34.89
CA LYS A 57 35.74 -37.93 -36.04
C LYS A 57 34.59 -38.47 -36.88
N PHE A 58 33.60 -39.09 -36.24
CA PHE A 58 32.42 -39.62 -36.92
C PHE A 58 31.62 -38.50 -37.62
N LEU A 59 31.34 -37.40 -36.92
CA LEU A 59 30.62 -36.25 -37.47
C LEU A 59 31.39 -35.61 -38.64
N THR A 60 32.72 -35.56 -38.58
CA THR A 60 33.56 -35.01 -39.67
C THR A 60 33.45 -35.87 -40.94
N VAL A 61 33.48 -37.19 -40.80
CA VAL A 61 33.30 -38.10 -41.94
C VAL A 61 31.90 -38.00 -42.52
N LEU A 62 30.87 -37.94 -41.67
CA LEU A 62 29.49 -37.80 -42.12
C LEU A 62 29.23 -36.47 -42.81
N LYS A 63 29.78 -35.38 -42.26
CA LYS A 63 29.76 -34.04 -42.88
C LYS A 63 30.40 -34.09 -44.27
N GLY A 64 31.60 -34.65 -44.39
CA GLY A 64 32.31 -34.73 -45.66
C GLY A 64 31.54 -35.54 -46.71
N ALA A 65 30.94 -36.67 -46.30
CA ALA A 65 30.10 -37.48 -47.17
C ALA A 65 28.85 -36.73 -47.66
N TRP A 66 28.24 -35.93 -46.81
CA TRP A 66 27.09 -35.11 -47.17
C TRP A 66 27.45 -33.93 -48.10
N GLU A 67 28.54 -33.21 -47.80
CA GLU A 67 29.02 -32.10 -48.64
C GLU A 67 29.37 -32.57 -50.05
N ASP A 68 30.06 -33.72 -50.16
CA ASP A 68 30.37 -34.35 -51.44
C ASP A 68 29.10 -34.76 -52.20
N HIS A 69 28.13 -35.38 -51.50
CA HIS A 69 26.84 -35.73 -52.09
C HIS A 69 26.07 -34.51 -52.60
N GLN A 70 26.00 -33.44 -51.83
CA GLN A 70 25.33 -32.20 -52.24
C GLN A 70 26.00 -31.56 -53.45
N LEU A 71 27.33 -31.51 -53.49
CA LEU A 71 28.09 -30.95 -54.61
C LEU A 71 27.87 -31.78 -55.88
N CYS A 72 28.04 -33.10 -55.79
CA CYS A 72 27.84 -34.03 -56.89
C CYS A 72 26.41 -33.95 -57.43
N MET A 73 25.39 -33.94 -56.55
CA MET A 73 23.99 -33.86 -56.99
C MET A 73 23.65 -32.50 -57.59
N GLY A 74 24.25 -31.41 -57.11
CA GLY A 74 24.14 -30.10 -57.76
C GLY A 74 24.62 -30.16 -59.22
N MET A 75 25.81 -30.70 -59.44
CA MET A 75 26.38 -30.85 -60.78
C MET A 75 25.56 -31.79 -61.69
N ILE A 76 25.10 -32.93 -61.17
CA ILE A 76 24.28 -33.88 -61.94
C ILE A 76 22.93 -33.26 -62.30
N THR A 77 22.30 -32.54 -61.38
CA THR A 77 21.01 -31.87 -61.62
C THR A 77 21.16 -30.76 -62.67
N ASP A 78 22.27 -30.01 -62.65
CA ASP A 78 22.56 -28.99 -63.67
C ASP A 78 22.70 -29.60 -65.06
N VAL A 79 23.41 -30.74 -65.18
CA VAL A 79 23.55 -31.47 -66.46
C VAL A 79 22.21 -32.04 -66.91
N LEU A 80 21.38 -32.52 -65.98
CA LEU A 80 20.10 -33.17 -66.25
C LEU A 80 18.89 -32.21 -66.20
N MET A 81 19.12 -30.89 -66.15
CA MET A 81 18.08 -29.88 -65.95
C MET A 81 16.92 -29.98 -66.95
N TYR A 82 17.21 -30.34 -68.21
CA TYR A 82 16.18 -30.53 -69.23
C TYR A 82 15.31 -31.78 -68.99
N MET A 83 15.93 -32.87 -68.51
CA MET A 83 15.21 -34.08 -68.11
C MET A 83 14.29 -33.78 -66.91
N ASP A 84 14.83 -33.12 -65.88
CA ASP A 84 14.07 -32.76 -64.68
C ASP A 84 12.88 -31.85 -65.02
N ARG A 85 13.06 -30.86 -65.89
CA ARG A 85 11.97 -29.97 -66.33
C ARG A 85 10.82 -30.72 -67.01
N ILE A 86 11.12 -31.76 -67.80
CA ILE A 86 10.10 -32.57 -68.48
C ILE A 86 9.40 -33.50 -67.49
N ILE A 87 10.16 -34.17 -66.62
CA ILE A 87 9.62 -35.11 -65.64
C ILE A 87 8.73 -34.41 -64.61
N MET A 88 9.11 -33.21 -64.18
CA MET A 88 8.32 -32.39 -63.25
C MET A 88 7.03 -31.86 -63.90
N ALA A 89 7.02 -31.59 -65.21
CA ALA A 89 5.85 -31.10 -65.92
C ALA A 89 4.70 -32.14 -65.99
N ASP A 90 5.04 -33.42 -65.97
CA ASP A 90 4.06 -34.52 -65.99
C ASP A 90 3.53 -34.88 -64.59
N PHE A 91 4.02 -34.24 -63.50
CA PHE A 91 3.65 -34.47 -62.10
C PHE A 91 3.71 -35.94 -61.61
N ARG A 92 4.42 -36.83 -62.33
CA ARG A 92 4.46 -38.27 -62.01
C ARG A 92 5.58 -38.68 -61.05
N LYS A 93 6.66 -37.89 -60.97
CA LYS A 93 7.87 -38.20 -60.18
C LYS A 93 8.50 -36.92 -59.60
N PRO A 94 9.15 -37.01 -58.44
CA PRO A 94 9.95 -35.92 -57.89
C PRO A 94 11.20 -35.67 -58.74
N SER A 95 11.81 -34.48 -58.62
CA SER A 95 13.07 -34.16 -59.32
C SER A 95 14.17 -35.16 -58.95
N ILE A 96 15.17 -35.34 -59.84
CA ILE A 96 16.28 -36.26 -59.54
C ILE A 96 17.03 -35.83 -58.29
N TYR A 97 17.16 -34.51 -58.06
CA TYR A 97 17.76 -33.97 -56.84
C TYR A 97 17.05 -34.48 -55.58
N VAL A 98 15.73 -34.32 -55.51
CA VAL A 98 14.92 -34.72 -54.34
C VAL A 98 14.97 -36.24 -54.14
N ALA A 99 14.92 -37.01 -55.23
CA ALA A 99 15.05 -38.46 -55.16
C ALA A 99 16.42 -38.89 -54.63
N SER A 100 17.51 -38.25 -55.08
CA SER A 100 18.88 -38.54 -54.62
C SER A 100 19.13 -38.10 -53.18
N MET A 101 18.51 -37.02 -52.71
CA MET A 101 18.54 -36.64 -51.30
C MET A 101 17.82 -37.67 -50.42
N ALA A 102 16.66 -38.16 -50.87
CA ALA A 102 15.94 -39.24 -50.18
C ALA A 102 16.74 -40.55 -50.15
N LEU A 103 17.51 -40.86 -51.19
CA LEU A 103 18.42 -42.01 -51.21
C LEU A 103 19.55 -41.90 -50.18
N PHE A 104 20.10 -40.70 -49.94
CA PHE A 104 21.09 -40.51 -48.88
C PHE A 104 20.51 -40.84 -47.50
N ARG A 105 19.29 -40.36 -47.22
CA ARG A 105 18.55 -40.73 -46.00
C ARG A 105 18.39 -42.25 -45.88
N ASP A 106 17.91 -42.91 -46.94
CA ASP A 106 17.55 -44.33 -46.86
C ASP A 106 18.77 -45.27 -46.85
N GLN A 107 19.80 -44.97 -47.65
CA GLN A 107 20.96 -45.84 -47.84
C GLN A 107 22.13 -45.53 -46.90
N VAL A 108 22.22 -44.31 -46.37
CA VAL A 108 23.29 -43.91 -45.43
C VAL A 108 22.73 -43.79 -44.01
N LEU A 109 21.82 -42.84 -43.75
CA LEU A 109 21.37 -42.54 -42.39
C LEU A 109 20.54 -43.66 -41.76
N ARG A 110 19.59 -44.24 -42.51
CA ARG A 110 18.75 -45.37 -42.05
C ARG A 110 19.43 -46.73 -42.17
N SER A 111 20.68 -46.75 -42.59
CA SER A 111 21.39 -48.00 -42.78
C SER A 111 21.78 -48.61 -41.42
N PRO A 112 21.60 -49.93 -41.24
CA PRO A 112 22.03 -50.59 -40.02
C PRO A 112 23.57 -50.65 -39.98
N ILE A 113 24.14 -50.39 -38.80
CA ILE A 113 25.58 -50.36 -38.58
C ILE A 113 26.18 -51.77 -38.64
N GLN A 114 25.45 -52.76 -38.09
CA GLN A 114 25.78 -54.17 -38.19
C GLN A 114 24.55 -54.96 -38.66
N PRO A 115 24.73 -56.11 -39.35
CA PRO A 115 23.61 -56.91 -39.86
C PRO A 115 22.62 -57.37 -38.77
N ASP A 116 23.09 -57.51 -37.53
CA ASP A 116 22.32 -58.07 -36.40
C ASP A 116 21.74 -57.01 -35.44
N THR A 117 22.01 -55.72 -35.65
CA THR A 117 21.53 -54.63 -34.77
C THR A 117 20.48 -53.76 -35.44
N LYS A 118 19.52 -53.29 -34.65
CA LYS A 118 18.50 -52.31 -35.10
C LYS A 118 19.02 -50.86 -35.13
N THR A 119 20.23 -50.62 -34.61
CA THR A 119 20.85 -49.30 -34.52
C THR A 119 21.31 -48.84 -35.89
N THR A 120 20.81 -47.69 -36.30
CA THR A 120 21.14 -47.04 -37.56
C THR A 120 22.21 -45.98 -37.38
N VAL A 121 22.81 -45.53 -38.49
CA VAL A 121 23.75 -44.39 -38.49
C VAL A 121 23.06 -43.12 -37.93
N ALA A 122 21.77 -42.93 -38.21
CA ALA A 122 20.95 -41.87 -37.66
C ALA A 122 20.86 -41.90 -36.13
N ASP A 123 20.67 -43.09 -35.53
CA ASP A 123 20.61 -43.23 -34.06
C ASP A 123 21.95 -42.87 -33.40
N VAL A 124 23.07 -43.21 -34.05
CA VAL A 124 24.41 -42.82 -33.57
C VAL A 124 24.67 -41.33 -33.72
N LEU A 125 24.21 -40.73 -34.83
CA LEU A 125 24.25 -39.28 -35.02
C LEU A 125 23.46 -38.57 -33.92
N GLU A 126 22.21 -39.00 -33.67
CA GLU A 126 21.36 -38.42 -32.63
C GLU A 126 22.03 -38.51 -31.26
N THR A 127 22.42 -39.71 -30.83
CA THR A 127 23.03 -39.93 -29.50
C THR A 127 24.36 -39.21 -29.34
N THR A 128 25.17 -39.12 -30.40
CA THR A 128 26.45 -38.37 -30.38
C THR A 128 26.21 -36.89 -30.22
N VAL A 129 25.30 -36.29 -31.00
CA VAL A 129 24.99 -34.85 -30.89
C VAL A 129 24.39 -34.50 -29.53
N LEU A 130 23.49 -35.34 -28.99
CA LEU A 130 22.93 -35.16 -27.65
C LEU A 130 24.02 -35.20 -26.56
N PHE A 131 24.96 -36.13 -26.67
CA PHE A 131 26.11 -36.22 -25.78
C PHE A 131 26.99 -34.96 -25.83
N MET A 132 27.28 -34.44 -27.03
CA MET A 132 28.04 -33.19 -27.20
C MET A 132 27.34 -32.01 -26.52
N ILE A 133 26.02 -31.90 -26.66
CA ILE A 133 25.23 -30.85 -26.01
C ILE A 133 25.29 -30.99 -24.48
N GLN A 134 25.23 -32.21 -23.96
CA GLN A 134 25.36 -32.47 -22.52
C GLN A 134 26.74 -32.06 -22.00
N LEU A 135 27.82 -32.34 -22.75
CA LEU A 135 29.17 -31.88 -22.41
C LEU A 135 29.25 -30.34 -22.38
N GLU A 136 28.64 -29.66 -23.34
CA GLU A 136 28.61 -28.21 -23.38
C GLU A 136 27.86 -27.60 -22.19
N ARG A 137 26.71 -28.18 -21.81
CA ARG A 137 25.95 -27.74 -20.62
C ARG A 137 26.75 -27.89 -19.32
N SER A 138 27.65 -28.87 -19.27
CA SER A 138 28.61 -29.09 -18.18
C SER A 138 29.85 -28.20 -18.26
N GLY A 139 29.97 -27.33 -19.28
CA GLY A 139 31.04 -26.34 -19.42
C GLY A 139 32.21 -26.78 -20.31
N HIS A 140 32.12 -27.92 -20.99
CA HIS A 140 33.15 -28.35 -21.94
C HIS A 140 32.99 -27.66 -23.30
N VAL A 141 34.11 -27.45 -24.00
CA VAL A 141 34.11 -26.88 -25.36
C VAL A 141 33.81 -27.99 -26.38
N ILE A 142 32.92 -27.67 -27.33
CA ILE A 142 32.54 -28.52 -28.46
C ILE A 142 32.69 -27.78 -29.80
N ASP A 143 32.87 -28.51 -30.89
CA ASP A 143 32.87 -27.95 -32.25
C ASP A 143 31.43 -27.64 -32.70
N ARG A 144 30.96 -26.43 -32.35
CA ARG A 144 29.62 -25.93 -32.74
C ARG A 144 29.41 -25.92 -34.26
N PRO A 145 30.36 -25.41 -35.08
CA PRO A 145 30.23 -25.48 -36.54
C PRO A 145 30.01 -26.90 -37.07
N LEU A 146 30.76 -27.89 -36.58
CA LEU A 146 30.63 -29.28 -37.04
C LEU A 146 29.22 -29.84 -36.79
N ILE A 147 28.70 -29.63 -35.58
CA ILE A 147 27.33 -30.05 -35.24
C ILE A 147 26.31 -29.31 -36.10
N ARG A 148 26.48 -27.99 -36.29
CA ARG A 148 25.57 -27.18 -37.13
C ARG A 148 25.48 -27.71 -38.56
N HIS A 149 26.58 -28.14 -39.16
CA HIS A 149 26.55 -28.74 -40.50
C HIS A 149 25.76 -30.06 -40.53
N CYS A 150 25.93 -30.91 -39.51
CA CYS A 150 25.15 -32.15 -39.39
C CYS A 150 23.67 -31.87 -39.16
N ILE A 151 23.32 -30.82 -38.41
CA ILE A 151 21.94 -30.37 -38.24
C ILE A 151 21.37 -29.82 -39.56
N TYR A 152 22.14 -29.05 -40.34
CA TYR A 152 21.70 -28.59 -41.66
C TYR A 152 21.38 -29.75 -42.61
N MET A 153 22.16 -30.83 -42.55
CA MET A 153 21.82 -32.07 -43.27
C MET A 153 20.45 -32.60 -42.84
N LEU A 154 20.16 -32.68 -41.54
CA LEU A 154 18.85 -33.14 -41.03
C LEU A 154 17.70 -32.17 -41.35
N GLU A 155 17.98 -30.86 -41.47
CA GLU A 155 16.99 -29.85 -41.91
C GLU A 155 16.73 -29.91 -43.42
N GLY A 156 17.70 -30.38 -44.21
CA GLY A 156 17.60 -30.54 -45.67
C GLY A 156 17.05 -31.89 -46.12
N LEU A 157 16.80 -32.82 -45.20
CA LEU A 157 16.28 -34.15 -45.48
C LEU A 157 14.89 -34.33 -44.86
N TYR A 158 14.03 -35.08 -45.55
CA TYR A 158 12.62 -35.27 -45.19
C TYR A 158 12.28 -36.74 -44.97
N GLU A 159 11.21 -37.05 -44.25
CA GLU A 159 10.68 -38.42 -44.08
C GLU A 159 10.19 -39.03 -45.39
N THR A 160 9.64 -38.18 -46.26
CA THR A 160 9.00 -38.55 -47.53
C THR A 160 9.56 -37.72 -48.67
N ILE A 161 9.24 -38.09 -49.90
CA ILE A 161 9.76 -37.42 -51.11
C ILE A 161 8.90 -36.20 -51.49
N THR A 162 7.85 -35.89 -50.71
CA THR A 162 6.96 -34.72 -50.92
C THR A 162 7.46 -33.45 -50.22
N GLU A 163 8.61 -33.51 -49.55
CA GLU A 163 9.34 -32.38 -48.92
C GLU A 163 8.46 -31.44 -48.08
N GLU A 164 7.59 -32.02 -47.25
CA GLU A 164 6.77 -31.22 -46.34
C GLU A 164 7.62 -30.68 -45.19
N GLU A 165 7.52 -29.40 -44.88
CA GLU A 165 8.28 -28.73 -43.81
C GLU A 165 8.18 -29.42 -42.45
N SER A 166 7.02 -29.97 -42.08
CA SER A 166 6.81 -30.71 -40.83
C SER A 166 7.44 -32.11 -40.82
N SER A 167 7.88 -32.60 -41.98
CA SER A 167 8.44 -33.94 -42.16
C SER A 167 9.97 -33.93 -42.24
N LYS A 168 10.62 -32.80 -41.95
CA LYS A 168 12.09 -32.71 -41.85
C LYS A 168 12.60 -33.72 -40.83
N LEU A 169 13.66 -34.47 -41.17
CA LEU A 169 14.27 -35.46 -40.27
C LEU A 169 14.69 -34.83 -38.96
N TYR A 170 15.14 -33.57 -38.97
CA TYR A 170 15.43 -32.84 -37.74
C TYR A 170 14.23 -32.80 -36.76
N LEU A 171 13.02 -32.54 -37.27
CA LEU A 171 11.80 -32.40 -36.45
C LEU A 171 11.21 -33.76 -36.04
N THR A 172 11.40 -34.80 -36.83
CA THR A 172 10.81 -36.13 -36.58
C THR A 172 11.71 -37.05 -35.78
N MET A 173 13.03 -36.95 -35.99
CA MET A 173 14.03 -37.80 -35.34
C MET A 173 14.66 -37.07 -34.14
N PHE A 174 15.39 -35.98 -34.39
CA PHE A 174 16.29 -35.40 -33.39
C PHE A 174 15.59 -34.51 -32.35
N GLU A 175 14.74 -33.58 -32.78
CA GLU A 175 14.12 -32.58 -31.90
C GLU A 175 13.31 -33.19 -30.75
N PRO A 176 12.47 -34.24 -30.95
CA PRO A 176 11.73 -34.86 -29.86
C PRO A 176 12.65 -35.43 -28.77
N THR A 177 13.69 -36.16 -29.16
CA THR A 177 14.67 -36.77 -28.24
C THR A 177 15.51 -35.71 -27.53
N PHE A 178 15.89 -34.64 -28.23
CA PHE A 178 16.56 -33.48 -27.64
C PHE A 178 15.72 -32.79 -26.58
N LEU A 179 14.42 -32.57 -26.84
CA LEU A 179 13.53 -31.94 -25.88
C LEU A 179 13.33 -32.84 -24.65
N GLU A 180 13.18 -34.15 -24.83
CA GLU A 180 12.99 -35.08 -23.71
C GLU A 180 14.22 -35.19 -22.81
N THR A 181 15.41 -35.36 -23.40
CA THR A 181 16.68 -35.36 -22.64
C THR A 181 16.92 -34.02 -21.93
N SER A 182 16.53 -32.91 -22.55
CA SER A 182 16.62 -31.58 -21.94
C SER A 182 15.66 -31.41 -20.76
N LYS A 183 14.44 -31.97 -20.81
CA LYS A 183 13.53 -31.97 -19.64
C LYS A 183 14.15 -32.70 -18.45
N VAL A 184 14.72 -33.89 -18.69
CA VAL A 184 15.36 -34.68 -17.63
C VAL A 184 16.53 -33.92 -17.03
N PHE A 185 17.38 -33.32 -17.86
CA PHE A 185 18.51 -32.50 -17.42
C PHE A 185 18.07 -31.31 -16.55
N TYR A 186 17.13 -30.48 -17.04
CA TYR A 186 16.70 -29.28 -16.31
C TYR A 186 15.90 -29.59 -15.06
N ARG A 187 15.20 -30.73 -15.00
CA ARG A 187 14.57 -31.21 -13.78
C ARG A 187 15.60 -31.55 -12.70
N ALA A 188 16.65 -32.30 -13.05
CA ALA A 188 17.72 -32.64 -12.11
C ALA A 188 18.51 -31.41 -11.67
N GLU A 189 18.83 -30.51 -12.60
CA GLU A 189 19.55 -29.27 -12.30
C GLU A 189 18.72 -28.35 -11.39
N GLY A 190 17.41 -28.23 -11.61
CA GLY A 190 16.52 -27.43 -10.75
C GLY A 190 16.56 -27.89 -9.29
N GLN A 191 16.46 -29.20 -9.05
CA GLN A 191 16.55 -29.79 -7.70
C GLN A 191 17.92 -29.53 -7.06
N ARG A 192 19.00 -29.77 -7.80
CA ARG A 192 20.37 -29.51 -7.32
C ARG A 192 20.59 -28.05 -6.94
N LEU A 193 20.04 -27.11 -7.72
CA LEU A 193 20.14 -25.68 -7.42
C LEU A 193 19.36 -25.29 -6.17
N LEU A 194 18.19 -25.89 -5.92
CA LEU A 194 17.44 -25.64 -4.68
C LEU A 194 18.20 -26.09 -3.42
N GLU A 195 18.97 -27.18 -3.51
CA GLU A 195 19.75 -27.71 -2.39
C GLU A 195 21.04 -26.92 -2.12
N MET A 196 21.70 -26.46 -3.19
CA MET A 196 23.07 -25.93 -3.10
C MET A 196 23.20 -24.42 -3.24
N ALA A 197 22.21 -23.74 -3.83
CA ALA A 197 22.31 -22.34 -4.21
C ALA A 197 21.33 -21.44 -3.42
N ASP A 198 21.71 -20.17 -3.27
CA ASP A 198 20.79 -19.14 -2.77
C ASP A 198 19.87 -18.62 -3.89
N ALA A 199 18.83 -17.88 -3.50
CA ALA A 199 17.86 -17.34 -4.47
C ALA A 199 18.51 -16.50 -5.58
N ALA A 200 19.55 -15.73 -5.26
CA ALA A 200 20.29 -14.92 -6.23
C ALA A 200 21.04 -15.78 -7.25
N SER A 201 21.77 -16.79 -6.77
CA SER A 201 22.51 -17.70 -7.62
C SER A 201 21.59 -18.54 -8.50
N PHE A 202 20.45 -19.01 -7.95
CA PHE A 202 19.43 -19.69 -8.72
C PHE A 202 18.96 -18.81 -9.90
N CYS A 203 18.57 -17.56 -9.62
CA CYS A 203 18.04 -16.68 -10.65
C CYS A 203 19.08 -16.38 -11.74
N ARG A 204 20.33 -16.11 -11.34
CA ARG A 204 21.43 -15.88 -12.28
C ARG A 204 21.69 -17.10 -13.15
N ILE A 205 21.75 -18.29 -12.57
CA ILE A 205 21.99 -19.54 -13.32
C ILE A 205 20.83 -19.80 -14.28
N ALA A 206 19.57 -19.67 -13.83
CA ALA A 206 18.40 -19.86 -14.68
C ALA A 206 18.40 -18.89 -15.89
N SER A 207 18.69 -17.61 -15.66
CA SER A 207 18.80 -16.61 -16.73
C SER A 207 19.93 -16.92 -17.71
N ASN A 208 21.10 -17.36 -17.22
CA ASN A 208 22.20 -17.78 -18.07
C ASN A 208 21.83 -19.00 -18.92
N ARG A 209 21.17 -20.01 -18.34
CA ARG A 209 20.72 -21.21 -19.08
C ARG A 209 19.74 -20.86 -20.19
N ILE A 210 18.83 -19.91 -19.96
CA ILE A 210 17.92 -19.41 -21.02
C ILE A 210 18.71 -18.77 -22.16
N ALA A 211 19.72 -17.95 -21.85
CA ALA A 211 20.55 -17.31 -22.86
C ALA A 211 21.39 -18.32 -23.65
N GLU A 212 22.01 -19.27 -22.96
CA GLU A 212 22.81 -20.34 -23.57
C GLU A 212 21.98 -21.21 -24.52
N GLU A 213 20.76 -21.59 -24.15
CA GLU A 213 19.87 -22.39 -25.02
C GLU A 213 19.39 -21.62 -26.24
N LYS A 214 19.16 -20.32 -26.09
CA LYS A 214 18.87 -19.45 -27.22
C LYS A 214 20.05 -19.39 -28.19
N GLU A 215 21.25 -19.16 -27.69
CA GLU A 215 22.47 -19.16 -28.51
C GLU A 215 22.70 -20.52 -29.18
N ARG A 216 22.45 -21.62 -28.47
CA ARG A 216 22.57 -22.97 -29.02
C ARG A 216 21.62 -23.22 -30.18
N CYS A 217 20.35 -22.80 -30.06
CA CYS A 217 19.40 -22.89 -31.16
C CYS A 217 19.83 -22.07 -32.38
N HIS A 218 20.49 -20.93 -32.16
CA HIS A 218 20.92 -20.06 -33.24
C HIS A 218 22.20 -20.54 -33.95
N TYR A 219 23.21 -20.96 -33.18
CA TYR A 219 24.54 -21.25 -33.71
C TYR A 219 24.83 -22.75 -33.94
N THR A 220 24.08 -23.66 -33.30
CA THR A 220 24.41 -25.09 -33.26
C THR A 220 23.27 -25.98 -33.73
N LEU A 221 22.04 -25.72 -33.26
CA LEU A 221 20.82 -26.46 -33.60
C LEU A 221 19.97 -25.66 -34.59
N SER A 222 18.65 -25.90 -34.62
CA SER A 222 17.69 -25.15 -35.43
C SER A 222 17.02 -24.02 -34.62
N PRO A 223 16.82 -22.82 -35.22
CA PRO A 223 15.98 -21.78 -34.64
C PRO A 223 14.51 -22.21 -34.45
N LEU A 224 14.02 -23.22 -35.19
CA LEU A 224 12.66 -23.74 -35.05
C LEU A 224 12.40 -24.34 -33.67
N THR A 225 13.45 -24.79 -32.99
CA THR A 225 13.39 -25.44 -31.68
C THR A 225 13.39 -24.44 -30.52
N GLU A 226 13.87 -23.21 -30.72
CA GLU A 226 13.95 -22.15 -29.69
C GLU A 226 12.66 -22.01 -28.86
N PRO A 227 11.45 -21.89 -29.45
CA PRO A 227 10.23 -21.77 -28.66
C PRO A 227 9.93 -23.01 -27.81
N LYS A 228 10.26 -24.21 -28.29
CA LYS A 228 9.97 -25.48 -27.59
C LYS A 228 10.95 -25.72 -26.45
N ILE A 229 12.25 -25.50 -26.67
CA ILE A 229 13.24 -25.63 -25.59
C ILE A 229 13.02 -24.55 -24.52
N LYS A 230 12.68 -23.32 -24.91
CA LYS A 230 12.34 -22.26 -23.95
C LYS A 230 11.18 -22.68 -23.04
N ASN A 231 10.14 -23.30 -23.59
CA ASN A 231 9.03 -23.85 -22.80
C ASN A 231 9.51 -24.96 -21.84
N VAL A 232 10.45 -25.82 -22.26
CA VAL A 232 11.05 -26.82 -21.37
C VAL A 232 11.76 -26.17 -20.18
N LEU A 233 12.55 -25.10 -20.38
CA LEU A 233 13.18 -24.39 -19.26
C LEU A 233 12.14 -23.70 -18.37
N ASP A 234 11.17 -23.02 -18.98
CA ASP A 234 10.12 -22.33 -18.24
C ASP A 234 9.33 -23.31 -17.36
N GLN A 235 9.05 -24.54 -17.83
CA GLN A 235 8.34 -25.56 -17.05
C GLN A 235 9.23 -26.28 -16.03
N GLU A 236 10.35 -26.86 -16.48
CA GLU A 236 11.12 -27.79 -15.66
C GLU A 236 12.11 -27.09 -14.72
N LEU A 237 12.74 -25.99 -15.17
CA LEU A 237 13.69 -25.24 -14.35
C LEU A 237 13.01 -24.15 -13.51
N ILE A 238 12.05 -23.41 -14.08
CA ILE A 238 11.43 -22.26 -13.39
C ILE A 238 10.15 -22.66 -12.67
N ALA A 239 9.10 -23.08 -13.38
CA ALA A 239 7.75 -23.22 -12.81
C ALA A 239 7.70 -24.18 -11.63
N ARG A 240 8.45 -25.29 -11.67
CA ARG A 240 8.52 -26.28 -10.59
C ARG A 240 9.23 -25.80 -9.33
N ASN A 241 10.16 -24.85 -9.47
CA ASN A 241 11.12 -24.52 -8.40
C ASN A 241 10.93 -23.07 -7.87
N ILE A 242 10.34 -22.17 -8.66
CA ILE A 242 10.28 -20.73 -8.35
C ILE A 242 9.53 -20.42 -7.05
N GLU A 243 8.49 -21.20 -6.73
CA GLU A 243 7.75 -21.04 -5.47
C GLU A 243 8.63 -21.37 -4.25
N GLU A 244 9.47 -22.40 -4.35
CA GLU A 244 10.41 -22.77 -3.29
C GLU A 244 11.53 -21.73 -3.17
N VAL A 245 12.08 -21.25 -4.29
CA VAL A 245 13.05 -20.14 -4.33
C VAL A 245 12.52 -18.89 -3.63
N ILE A 246 11.24 -18.55 -3.85
CA ILE A 246 10.58 -17.42 -3.19
C ILE A 246 10.53 -17.61 -1.67
N ASN A 247 10.35 -18.85 -1.22
CA ASN A 247 10.15 -19.22 0.18
C ASN A 247 11.44 -19.71 0.89
N LEU A 248 12.59 -19.73 0.22
CA LEU A 248 13.87 -20.17 0.80
C LEU A 248 14.17 -19.46 2.12
N GLU A 249 14.52 -20.24 3.14
CA GLU A 249 14.87 -19.72 4.46
C GLU A 249 16.16 -18.89 4.38
N GLY A 250 16.13 -17.67 4.92
CA GLY A 250 17.28 -16.77 4.97
C GLY A 250 17.65 -16.08 3.64
N THR A 251 17.30 -16.64 2.48
CA THR A 251 17.69 -16.07 1.16
C THR A 251 16.50 -15.74 0.25
N GLY A 252 15.29 -16.23 0.56
CA GLY A 252 14.08 -15.98 -0.23
C GLY A 252 13.55 -14.55 -0.13
N VAL A 253 12.39 -14.30 -0.77
CA VAL A 253 11.79 -12.97 -0.96
C VAL A 253 11.62 -12.21 0.34
N ARG A 254 11.32 -12.89 1.45
CA ARG A 254 11.25 -12.26 2.77
C ARG A 254 12.54 -11.51 3.12
N ASN A 255 13.68 -12.17 3.03
CA ASN A 255 14.98 -11.57 3.37
C ASN A 255 15.40 -10.49 2.36
N LEU A 256 15.06 -10.70 1.09
CA LEU A 256 15.35 -9.73 0.03
C LEU A 256 14.56 -8.42 0.21
N LEU A 257 13.28 -8.53 0.60
CA LEU A 257 12.44 -7.38 0.96
C LEU A 257 12.98 -6.67 2.20
N ASP A 258 13.45 -7.40 3.21
CA ASP A 258 13.94 -6.81 4.45
C ASP A 258 15.23 -6.00 4.24
N ASN A 259 16.14 -6.51 3.41
CA ASN A 259 17.45 -5.89 3.14
C ASN A 259 17.51 -5.05 1.85
N ASP A 260 16.36 -4.72 1.25
CA ASP A 260 16.27 -3.86 0.06
C ASP A 260 17.10 -4.33 -1.14
N ARG A 261 17.16 -5.66 -1.36
CA ARG A 261 17.86 -6.30 -2.48
C ARG A 261 17.02 -6.25 -3.77
N VAL A 262 16.86 -5.04 -4.31
CA VAL A 262 16.02 -4.72 -5.48
C VAL A 262 16.48 -5.46 -6.74
N ASP A 263 17.78 -5.65 -6.91
CA ASP A 263 18.42 -6.39 -8.00
C ASP A 263 17.88 -7.82 -8.10
N ILE A 264 17.98 -8.58 -7.00
CA ILE A 264 17.55 -9.98 -6.98
C ILE A 264 16.02 -10.09 -7.05
N LEU A 265 15.30 -9.17 -6.41
CA LEU A 265 13.84 -9.12 -6.52
C LEU A 265 13.37 -8.92 -7.96
N ARG A 266 14.13 -8.16 -8.76
CA ARG A 266 13.87 -8.01 -10.19
C ARG A 266 14.05 -9.31 -10.94
N ASP A 267 15.15 -10.03 -10.68
CA ASP A 267 15.41 -11.32 -11.34
C ASP A 267 14.30 -12.35 -11.01
N ILE A 268 13.88 -12.43 -9.74
CA ILE A 268 12.76 -13.27 -9.32
C ILE A 268 11.46 -12.86 -10.03
N TYR A 269 11.21 -11.55 -10.16
CA TYR A 269 10.04 -11.04 -10.85
C TYR A 269 10.04 -11.40 -12.33
N GLU A 270 11.17 -11.20 -13.02
CA GLU A 270 11.30 -11.53 -14.44
C GLU A 270 11.15 -13.03 -14.69
N LEU A 271 11.74 -13.90 -13.86
CA LEU A 271 11.55 -15.35 -13.96
C LEU A 271 10.10 -15.77 -13.65
N SER A 272 9.48 -15.20 -12.61
CA SER A 272 8.08 -15.47 -12.26
C SER A 272 7.13 -15.05 -13.38
N ALA A 273 7.40 -13.93 -14.06
CA ALA A 273 6.58 -13.41 -15.14
C ALA A 273 6.52 -14.32 -16.37
N ARG A 274 7.54 -15.17 -16.55
CA ARG A 274 7.60 -16.12 -17.68
C ARG A 274 6.64 -17.28 -17.53
N VAL A 275 6.40 -17.71 -16.28
CA VAL A 275 5.62 -18.92 -15.98
C VAL A 275 4.21 -18.61 -15.49
N ASP A 276 4.02 -17.47 -14.82
CA ASP A 276 2.72 -17.01 -14.34
C ASP A 276 2.53 -15.53 -14.66
N ASN A 277 1.52 -15.23 -15.47
CA ASN A 277 1.15 -13.85 -15.78
C ASN A 277 0.77 -13.04 -14.52
N LYS A 278 0.16 -13.67 -13.53
CA LYS A 278 -0.22 -13.05 -12.25
C LYS A 278 0.89 -13.07 -11.19
N LYS A 279 1.98 -13.82 -11.42
CA LYS A 279 3.09 -14.02 -10.47
C LYS A 279 2.57 -14.37 -9.07
N SER A 280 1.56 -15.24 -8.99
CA SER A 280 0.73 -15.47 -7.81
C SER A 280 1.55 -15.82 -6.55
N PRO A 281 2.59 -16.68 -6.62
CA PRO A 281 3.42 -16.98 -5.46
C PRO A 281 4.20 -15.74 -4.96
N LEU A 282 4.80 -14.98 -5.88
CA LEU A 282 5.55 -13.76 -5.56
C LEU A 282 4.64 -12.69 -4.96
N THR A 283 3.49 -12.44 -5.59
CA THR A 283 2.49 -11.48 -5.14
C THR A 283 2.02 -11.84 -3.72
N THR A 284 1.71 -13.11 -3.47
CA THR A 284 1.30 -13.58 -2.13
C THR A 284 2.41 -13.40 -1.08
N ALA A 285 3.66 -13.70 -1.43
CA ALA A 285 4.80 -13.52 -0.52
C ALA A 285 5.03 -12.05 -0.15
N VAL A 286 4.96 -11.15 -1.14
CA VAL A 286 5.07 -9.70 -0.95
C VAL A 286 3.94 -9.18 -0.07
N GLN A 287 2.69 -9.54 -0.36
CA GLN A 287 1.53 -9.15 0.45
C GLN A 287 1.66 -9.62 1.90
N LYS A 288 2.04 -10.89 2.11
CA LYS A 288 2.24 -11.46 3.43
C LYS A 288 3.31 -10.70 4.22
N ARG A 289 4.42 -10.31 3.58
CA ARG A 289 5.49 -9.55 4.26
C ARG A 289 5.07 -8.12 4.56
N ILE A 290 4.39 -7.41 3.65
CA ILE A 290 3.83 -6.06 3.90
C ILE A 290 2.90 -6.10 5.11
N SER A 291 1.94 -7.04 5.13
CA SER A 291 1.00 -7.18 6.25
C SER A 291 1.70 -7.58 7.56
N GLN A 292 2.83 -8.28 7.50
CA GLN A 292 3.63 -8.55 8.70
C GLN A 292 4.35 -7.29 9.21
N MET A 293 5.05 -6.57 8.35
CA MET A 293 5.74 -5.32 8.72
C MET A 293 4.76 -4.27 9.25
N GLY A 294 3.58 -4.15 8.60
CA GLY A 294 2.51 -3.28 9.07
C GLY A 294 1.96 -3.67 10.44
N ARG A 295 1.84 -4.98 10.72
CA ARG A 295 1.46 -5.47 12.06
C ARG A 295 2.53 -5.20 13.11
N GLU A 296 3.81 -5.30 12.76
CA GLU A 296 4.95 -4.95 13.63
C GLU A 296 4.93 -3.45 13.99
N ILE A 297 4.62 -2.58 13.03
CA ILE A 297 4.40 -1.13 13.27
C ILE A 297 3.20 -0.91 14.21
N ASN A 298 2.07 -1.57 13.96
CA ASN A 298 0.88 -1.48 14.81
C ASN A 298 1.19 -1.94 16.25
N ALA A 299 1.85 -3.09 16.41
CA ALA A 299 2.23 -3.63 17.72
C ALA A 299 3.21 -2.69 18.46
N SER A 300 4.18 -2.10 17.75
CA SER A 300 5.14 -1.15 18.32
C SER A 300 4.45 0.10 18.84
N SER A 301 3.44 0.61 18.12
CA SER A 301 2.65 1.75 18.58
C SER A 301 1.87 1.44 19.86
N ILE A 302 1.25 0.26 19.96
CA ILE A 302 0.51 -0.20 21.14
C ILE A 302 1.45 -0.41 22.35
N ALA A 303 2.63 -0.98 22.11
CA ALA A 303 3.63 -1.21 23.15
C ALA A 303 4.18 0.10 23.73
N TYR A 304 4.48 1.07 22.87
CA TYR A 304 4.92 2.40 23.28
C TYR A 304 3.88 3.05 24.22
N GLU A 305 2.61 2.90 23.91
CA GLU A 305 1.53 3.41 24.76
C GLU A 305 1.42 2.71 26.10
N LYS A 306 1.45 1.36 26.14
CA LYS A 306 1.42 0.62 27.41
C LYS A 306 2.58 1.01 28.33
N SER A 307 3.77 1.20 27.77
CA SER A 307 4.94 1.67 28.53
C SER A 307 4.76 3.09 29.09
N SER A 308 4.11 3.97 28.33
CA SER A 308 3.82 5.36 28.74
C SER A 308 2.80 5.44 29.88
N ILE A 309 1.85 4.50 29.95
CA ILE A 309 0.86 4.42 31.04
C ILE A 309 1.55 3.99 32.35
N SER A 310 2.50 3.05 32.30
CA SER A 310 3.23 2.60 33.50
C SER A 310 4.23 3.62 34.07
N ALA A 311 4.81 4.48 33.24
CA ALA A 311 5.75 5.51 33.67
C ALA A 311 5.05 6.71 34.35
N GLY A 312 3.79 6.97 34.00
CA GLY A 312 2.97 8.03 34.61
C GLY A 312 2.64 7.80 36.10
N SER A 313 2.83 6.59 36.61
CA SER A 313 2.50 6.20 37.99
C SER A 313 3.69 6.15 38.96
N LYS A 314 4.94 6.37 38.50
CA LYS A 314 6.16 6.18 39.32
C LYS A 314 7.13 7.38 39.39
N ALA A 315 6.74 8.58 38.95
CA ALA A 315 7.59 9.76 39.04
C ALA A 315 7.26 10.64 40.27
N THR A 316 7.50 10.11 41.46
CA THR A 316 7.76 10.90 42.68
C THR A 316 8.89 10.24 43.45
N GLU A 317 10.13 10.70 43.26
CA GLU A 317 11.07 11.08 44.33
C GLU A 317 12.50 11.39 43.83
N LYS A 318 13.08 12.44 44.45
CA LYS A 318 14.52 12.82 44.59
C LYS A 318 15.22 13.50 43.40
N SER A 319 15.42 14.84 43.45
CA SER A 319 16.58 15.64 43.99
C SER A 319 17.68 15.84 42.93
N SER A 320 18.40 16.95 42.75
CA SER A 320 18.50 18.31 43.30
C SER A 320 19.47 19.12 42.42
N SER A 321 19.37 20.45 42.46
CA SER A 321 20.40 21.50 42.17
C SER A 321 21.11 21.57 40.81
N GLY A 322 20.94 22.72 40.14
CA GLY A 322 21.80 23.20 39.05
C GLY A 322 21.19 24.37 38.28
N GLU A 323 21.53 25.60 38.66
CA GLU A 323 21.14 26.84 37.97
C GLU A 323 21.68 26.89 36.54
N LYS A 324 20.82 27.17 35.54
CA LYS A 324 21.16 27.84 34.27
C LYS A 324 19.91 28.54 33.68
N LYS A 325 20.13 29.74 33.12
CA LYS A 325 19.18 30.74 32.58
C LYS A 325 18.08 30.18 31.63
N PRO A 326 16.91 30.85 31.52
CA PRO A 326 15.77 30.34 30.76
C PRO A 326 15.84 30.77 29.29
N ALA A 327 16.20 29.84 28.40
CA ALA A 327 15.68 29.84 27.03
C ALA A 327 14.27 29.23 27.06
N GLU A 328 13.34 29.75 26.25
CA GLU A 328 11.97 29.26 26.09
C GLU A 328 11.95 27.76 25.78
N LYS A 329 11.87 26.92 26.82
CA LYS A 329 11.62 25.49 26.65
C LYS A 329 10.14 25.32 26.33
N GLU A 330 9.89 25.04 25.05
CA GLU A 330 8.61 24.61 24.52
C GLU A 330 7.98 23.52 25.40
N LYS A 331 6.66 23.61 25.63
CA LYS A 331 5.92 22.58 26.36
C LYS A 331 6.10 21.23 25.66
N PRO A 332 6.47 20.15 26.38
CA PRO A 332 6.64 18.84 25.77
C PRO A 332 5.32 18.39 25.15
N VAL A 333 5.40 17.95 23.89
CA VAL A 333 4.29 17.30 23.17
C VAL A 333 3.84 16.08 23.98
N ASN A 334 2.53 15.86 24.05
CA ASN A 334 1.98 14.69 24.73
C ASN A 334 2.55 13.39 24.13
N GLN A 335 3.06 12.47 24.96
CA GLN A 335 3.74 11.25 24.50
C GLN A 335 2.86 10.38 23.58
N GLN A 336 1.54 10.40 23.76
CA GLN A 336 0.61 9.68 22.86
C GLN A 336 0.49 10.33 21.47
N THR A 337 0.59 11.67 21.38
CA THR A 337 0.63 12.39 20.09
C THR A 337 1.95 12.10 19.38
N VAL A 338 3.06 11.98 20.13
CA VAL A 338 4.35 11.54 19.58
C VAL A 338 4.25 10.11 19.02
N ALA A 339 3.56 9.21 19.72
CA ALA A 339 3.32 7.85 19.25
C ALA A 339 2.49 7.82 17.95
N ALA A 340 1.44 8.65 17.86
CA ALA A 340 0.62 8.79 16.67
C ALA A 340 1.42 9.28 15.45
N ILE A 341 2.25 10.31 15.65
CA ILE A 341 3.13 10.85 14.61
C ILE A 341 4.14 9.81 14.16
N LYS A 342 4.80 9.12 15.11
CA LYS A 342 5.74 8.04 14.79
C LYS A 342 5.07 6.93 13.98
N TRP A 343 3.86 6.52 14.35
CA TRP A 343 3.10 5.49 13.62
C TRP A 343 2.83 5.92 12.17
N VAL A 344 2.44 7.17 11.93
CA VAL A 344 2.26 7.70 10.57
C VAL A 344 3.59 7.73 9.81
N ASP A 345 4.66 8.21 10.43
CA ASP A 345 5.99 8.29 9.80
C ASP A 345 6.55 6.91 9.44
N ASP A 346 6.38 5.90 10.32
CA ASP A 346 6.80 4.52 10.08
C ASP A 346 6.03 3.91 8.89
N ILE A 347 4.73 4.21 8.74
CA ILE A 347 3.92 3.77 7.59
C ILE A 347 4.37 4.47 6.30
N LEU A 348 4.64 5.77 6.35
CA LEU A 348 5.14 6.52 5.21
C LEU A 348 6.51 6.01 4.76
N ALA A 349 7.40 5.67 5.69
CA ALA A 349 8.68 5.05 5.39
C ALA A 349 8.49 3.68 4.72
N LEU A 350 7.60 2.84 5.25
CA LEU A 350 7.25 1.56 4.65
C LEU A 350 6.70 1.74 3.22
N LYS A 351 5.83 2.73 3.01
CA LYS A 351 5.26 3.05 1.69
C LYS A 351 6.35 3.43 0.69
N ARG A 352 7.26 4.34 1.04
CA ARG A 352 8.39 4.73 0.18
C ARG A 352 9.27 3.54 -0.19
N LYS A 353 9.54 2.64 0.76
CA LYS A 353 10.29 1.41 0.52
C LYS A 353 9.60 0.54 -0.55
N PHE A 354 8.32 0.25 -0.39
CA PHE A 354 7.57 -0.59 -1.34
C PHE A 354 7.29 0.10 -2.68
N ASP A 355 7.19 1.43 -2.72
CA ASP A 355 7.10 2.19 -3.98
C ASP A 355 8.40 2.06 -4.80
N ASN A 356 9.56 2.19 -4.15
CA ASN A 356 10.85 2.02 -4.81
C ASN A 356 11.06 0.57 -5.29
N ILE A 357 10.62 -0.43 -4.52
CA ILE A 357 10.66 -1.83 -4.95
C ILE A 357 9.70 -2.05 -6.13
N TRP A 358 8.49 -1.51 -6.07
CA TRP A 358 7.51 -1.62 -7.15
C TRP A 358 8.01 -1.03 -8.46
N GLU A 359 8.60 0.17 -8.41
CA GLU A 359 9.14 0.85 -9.58
C GLU A 359 10.35 0.10 -10.16
N LYS A 360 11.34 -0.25 -9.32
CA LYS A 360 12.64 -0.76 -9.79
C LYS A 360 12.71 -2.28 -9.95
N ALA A 361 12.09 -3.05 -9.06
CA ALA A 361 12.11 -4.51 -9.11
C ALA A 361 10.92 -5.08 -9.87
N PHE A 362 9.72 -4.53 -9.66
CA PHE A 362 8.49 -5.06 -10.24
C PHE A 362 8.04 -4.34 -11.52
N LEU A 363 8.92 -3.52 -12.11
CA LEU A 363 8.72 -2.85 -13.40
C LEU A 363 7.39 -2.08 -13.49
N SER A 364 6.95 -1.48 -12.39
CA SER A 364 5.67 -0.75 -12.30
C SER A 364 4.42 -1.59 -12.64
N ASP A 365 4.46 -2.90 -12.35
CA ASP A 365 3.35 -3.82 -12.61
C ASP A 365 2.07 -3.42 -11.85
N GLN A 366 0.96 -3.37 -12.57
CA GLN A 366 -0.34 -2.92 -12.04
C GLN A 366 -0.99 -3.95 -11.10
N GLY A 367 -0.77 -5.24 -11.35
CA GLY A 367 -1.24 -6.31 -10.47
C GLY A 367 -0.56 -6.23 -9.11
N MET A 368 0.76 -6.04 -9.12
CA MET A 368 1.56 -5.85 -7.92
C MET A 368 1.23 -4.54 -7.19
N GLN A 369 1.00 -3.45 -7.92
CA GLN A 369 0.56 -2.18 -7.32
C GLN A 369 -0.76 -2.34 -6.57
N SER A 370 -1.72 -3.05 -7.17
CA SER A 370 -3.03 -3.35 -6.57
C SER A 370 -2.89 -4.23 -5.34
N ALA A 371 -2.02 -5.24 -5.40
CA ALA A 371 -1.72 -6.14 -4.28
C ALA A 371 -1.08 -5.39 -3.10
N ILE A 372 -0.09 -4.54 -3.35
CA ILE A 372 0.56 -3.67 -2.37
C ILE A 372 -0.48 -2.73 -1.74
N THR A 373 -1.27 -2.05 -2.57
CA THR A 373 -2.32 -1.11 -2.13
C THR A 373 -3.33 -1.78 -1.21
N THR A 374 -3.75 -3.01 -1.55
CA THR A 374 -4.67 -3.81 -0.73
C THR A 374 -4.03 -4.17 0.61
N SER A 375 -2.77 -4.64 0.61
CA SER A 375 -2.05 -4.97 1.84
C SER A 375 -1.88 -3.76 2.77
N PHE A 376 -1.57 -2.58 2.22
CA PHE A 376 -1.51 -1.33 2.99
C PHE A 376 -2.87 -0.98 3.60
N SER A 377 -3.94 -1.04 2.82
CA SER A 377 -5.29 -0.81 3.34
C SER A 377 -5.62 -1.78 4.48
N ASP A 378 -5.33 -3.08 4.33
CA ASP A 378 -5.73 -4.07 5.32
C ASP A 378 -5.02 -3.92 6.66
N PHE A 379 -3.69 -3.73 6.69
CA PHE A 379 -3.02 -3.57 7.98
C PHE A 379 -3.29 -2.20 8.62
N ILE A 380 -3.49 -1.13 7.84
CA ILE A 380 -3.83 0.19 8.38
C ILE A 380 -5.17 0.12 9.10
N ASN A 381 -6.18 -0.48 8.46
CA ASN A 381 -7.52 -0.61 9.03
C ASN A 381 -7.61 -1.70 10.12
N SER A 382 -6.61 -2.59 10.25
CA SER A 382 -6.51 -3.49 11.40
C SER A 382 -6.22 -2.75 12.72
N ASN A 383 -5.68 -1.53 12.64
CA ASN A 383 -5.51 -0.65 13.80
C ASN A 383 -6.77 0.21 13.99
N ALA A 384 -7.52 -0.06 15.05
CA ALA A 384 -8.72 0.70 15.44
C ALA A 384 -8.47 2.21 15.64
N ARG A 385 -7.20 2.62 15.79
CA ARG A 385 -6.80 4.01 16.04
C ARG A 385 -6.21 4.72 14.83
N SER A 386 -6.17 4.06 13.68
CA SER A 386 -5.63 4.63 12.44
C SER A 386 -6.24 6.01 12.11
N SER A 387 -7.57 6.14 12.18
CA SER A 387 -8.28 7.41 11.96
C SER A 387 -7.92 8.50 12.98
N GLU A 388 -7.83 8.15 14.26
CA GLU A 388 -7.43 9.08 15.33
C GLU A 388 -5.98 9.54 15.15
N PHE A 389 -5.07 8.60 14.87
CA PHE A 389 -3.65 8.87 14.67
C PHE A 389 -3.39 9.77 13.47
N LEU A 390 -4.05 9.50 12.35
CA LEU A 390 -3.94 10.35 11.17
C LEU A 390 -4.47 11.77 11.46
N SER A 391 -5.58 11.88 12.21
CA SER A 391 -6.11 13.19 12.59
C SER A 391 -5.16 13.96 13.51
N LEU A 392 -4.49 13.28 14.45
CA LEU A 392 -3.50 13.89 15.35
C LEU A 392 -2.23 14.31 14.61
N PHE A 393 -1.81 13.53 13.62
CA PHE A 393 -0.69 13.88 12.74
C PHE A 393 -0.96 15.20 12.01
N PHE A 394 -2.15 15.37 11.41
CA PHE A 394 -2.51 16.65 10.80
C PHE A 394 -2.58 17.78 11.83
N ASP A 395 -3.14 17.52 13.00
CA ASP A 395 -3.31 18.53 14.05
C ASP A 395 -1.98 19.10 14.55
N GLU A 396 -0.98 18.26 14.84
CA GLU A 396 0.33 18.74 15.30
C GLU A 396 1.11 19.44 14.17
N ASN A 397 1.05 18.89 12.95
CA ASN A 397 1.72 19.49 11.79
C ASN A 397 1.15 20.88 11.44
N LEU A 398 -0.17 21.05 11.45
CA LEU A 398 -0.82 22.34 11.15
C LEU A 398 -0.72 23.36 12.31
N LYS A 399 -0.38 22.92 13.54
CA LYS A 399 -0.10 23.81 14.68
C LYS A 399 1.35 24.30 14.71
N LYS A 400 2.30 23.42 14.41
CA LYS A 400 3.73 23.69 14.60
C LYS A 400 4.61 23.10 13.51
N GLY A 401 4.29 21.91 12.99
CA GLY A 401 5.15 21.19 12.05
C GLY A 401 5.39 21.89 10.70
N ILE A 402 4.59 22.88 10.34
CA ILE A 402 4.80 23.72 9.15
C ILE A 402 5.59 25.01 9.43
N LYS A 403 5.91 25.34 10.68
CA LYS A 403 6.66 26.57 11.00
C LYS A 403 8.09 26.45 10.48
N GLY A 404 8.50 27.43 9.67
CA GLY A 404 9.85 27.47 9.10
C GLY A 404 10.05 26.54 7.90
N LYS A 405 9.00 25.88 7.39
CA LYS A 405 9.03 25.12 6.14
C LYS A 405 8.63 25.98 4.95
N THR A 406 9.15 25.63 3.78
CA THR A 406 8.75 26.21 2.50
C THR A 406 7.37 25.71 2.08
N GLU A 407 6.67 26.43 1.20
CA GLU A 407 5.36 26.02 0.68
C GLU A 407 5.40 24.63 0.02
N SER A 408 6.48 24.30 -0.69
CA SER A 408 6.67 22.98 -1.31
C SER A 408 6.81 21.86 -0.28
N GLU A 409 7.52 22.09 0.82
CA GLU A 409 7.65 21.10 1.91
C GLU A 409 6.33 20.91 2.65
N VAL A 410 5.55 21.98 2.80
CA VAL A 410 4.19 21.91 3.36
C VAL A 410 3.31 21.09 2.44
N ASP A 411 3.30 21.37 1.13
CA ASP A 411 2.50 20.64 0.15
C ASP A 411 2.81 19.13 0.16
N SER A 412 4.09 18.76 0.15
CA SER A 412 4.53 17.37 0.25
C SER A 412 4.09 16.70 1.55
N LEU A 413 4.12 17.42 2.68
CA LEU A 413 3.65 16.89 3.96
C LEU A 413 2.15 16.61 3.95
N LEU A 414 1.36 17.51 3.36
CA LEU A 414 -0.08 17.32 3.22
C LEU A 414 -0.40 16.14 2.31
N ASP A 415 0.32 15.98 1.19
CA ASP A 415 0.14 14.85 0.27
C ASP A 415 0.47 13.49 0.89
N ASN A 416 1.49 13.44 1.75
CA ASN A 416 1.81 12.23 2.52
C ASN A 416 0.63 11.83 3.42
N GLY A 417 0.05 12.78 4.17
CA GLY A 417 -1.12 12.49 5.01
C GLY A 417 -2.35 12.10 4.20
N ILE A 418 -2.58 12.74 3.06
CA ILE A 418 -3.67 12.44 2.13
C ILE A 418 -3.53 11.04 1.53
N THR A 419 -2.30 10.63 1.21
CA THR A 419 -2.01 9.26 0.74
C THR A 419 -2.45 8.23 1.78
N LEU A 420 -2.22 8.47 3.07
CA LEU A 420 -2.72 7.60 4.14
C LEU A 420 -4.24 7.63 4.27
N LEU A 421 -4.87 8.81 4.11
CA LEU A 421 -6.33 8.93 4.13
C LEU A 421 -6.99 8.06 3.06
N ARG A 422 -6.35 7.88 1.90
CA ARG A 422 -6.84 6.99 0.84
C ARG A 422 -6.92 5.52 1.26
N TYR A 423 -6.05 5.09 2.18
CA TYR A 423 -6.06 3.72 2.70
C TYR A 423 -7.11 3.49 3.80
N ILE A 424 -7.64 4.54 4.42
CA ILE A 424 -8.66 4.45 5.48
C ILE A 424 -10.01 4.06 4.87
N LYS A 425 -10.61 2.99 5.40
CA LYS A 425 -11.94 2.49 5.03
C LYS A 425 -13.04 3.36 5.66
N ASP A 426 -12.95 3.59 6.96
CA ASP A 426 -13.93 4.36 7.75
C ASP A 426 -13.56 5.85 7.81
N LYS A 427 -13.87 6.57 6.72
CA LYS A 427 -13.54 7.99 6.57
C LYS A 427 -14.37 8.89 7.48
N ASP A 428 -15.60 8.50 7.79
CA ASP A 428 -16.48 9.20 8.73
C ASP A 428 -15.89 9.29 10.15
N LEU A 429 -15.25 8.23 10.63
CA LEU A 429 -14.55 8.24 11.92
C LEU A 429 -13.39 9.24 11.90
N PHE A 430 -12.63 9.28 10.81
CA PHE A 430 -11.60 10.29 10.60
C PHE A 430 -12.19 11.70 10.54
N GLU A 431 -13.31 11.91 9.84
CA GLU A 431 -14.04 13.20 9.76
C GLU A 431 -14.34 13.74 11.17
N THR A 432 -14.85 12.88 12.05
CA THR A 432 -15.20 13.24 13.44
C THR A 432 -13.99 13.71 14.23
N TYR A 433 -12.88 12.97 14.18
CA TYR A 433 -11.63 13.37 14.85
C TYR A 433 -11.05 14.65 14.25
N TYR A 434 -11.02 14.75 12.92
CA TYR A 434 -10.46 15.91 12.23
C TYR A 434 -11.27 17.17 12.51
N LYS A 435 -12.60 17.08 12.46
CA LYS A 435 -13.53 18.17 12.79
C LYS A 435 -13.35 18.65 14.23
N LYS A 436 -13.18 17.73 15.18
CA LYS A 436 -12.90 18.04 16.59
C LYS A 436 -11.58 18.78 16.78
N HIS A 437 -10.54 18.41 16.04
CA HIS A 437 -9.24 19.08 16.11
C HIS A 437 -9.26 20.43 15.39
N LEU A 438 -9.85 20.50 14.21
CA LEU A 438 -10.01 21.73 13.42
C LEU A 438 -10.80 22.79 14.21
N SER A 439 -11.94 22.43 14.82
CA SER A 439 -12.77 23.40 15.56
C SER A 439 -11.98 24.11 16.66
N ARG A 440 -11.12 23.36 17.37
CA ARG A 440 -10.25 23.91 18.40
C ARG A 440 -9.13 24.76 17.83
N ARG A 441 -8.53 24.36 16.71
CA ARG A 441 -7.48 25.16 16.05
C ARG A 441 -8.02 26.52 15.59
N LEU A 442 -9.22 26.53 15.00
CA LEU A 442 -9.91 27.75 14.57
C LEU A 442 -10.30 28.64 15.76
N LEU A 443 -11.08 28.12 16.72
CA LEU A 443 -11.60 28.92 17.84
C LEU A 443 -10.52 29.41 18.79
N MET A 444 -9.47 28.61 19.02
CA MET A 444 -8.37 28.99 19.91
C MET A 444 -7.22 29.71 19.19
N LYS A 445 -7.38 30.02 17.89
CA LYS A 445 -6.36 30.68 17.03
C LYS A 445 -4.99 30.00 17.14
N ARG A 446 -4.96 28.67 16.99
CA ARG A 446 -3.74 27.84 17.13
C ARG A 446 -3.17 27.32 15.81
N SER A 447 -3.85 27.56 14.69
CA SER A 447 -3.33 27.22 13.36
C SER A 447 -2.06 28.04 13.06
N ALA A 448 -1.06 27.40 12.45
CA ALA A 448 0.16 28.08 12.04
C ALA A 448 -0.03 28.91 10.76
N SER A 449 -0.91 28.46 9.84
CA SER A 449 -1.29 29.19 8.64
C SER A 449 -2.73 28.85 8.25
N MET A 450 -3.53 29.87 7.96
CA MET A 450 -4.90 29.69 7.48
C MET A 450 -4.94 29.19 6.03
N ASP A 451 -3.94 29.55 5.22
CA ASP A 451 -3.83 29.10 3.84
C ASP A 451 -3.50 27.61 3.75
N ALA A 452 -2.61 27.13 4.62
CA ALA A 452 -2.29 25.71 4.73
C ALA A 452 -3.52 24.87 5.15
N GLU A 453 -4.37 25.41 6.03
CA GLU A 453 -5.62 24.73 6.42
C GLU A 453 -6.61 24.70 5.25
N ARG A 454 -6.75 25.78 4.47
CA ARG A 454 -7.59 25.79 3.25
C ARG A 454 -7.07 24.82 2.19
N GLN A 455 -5.76 24.76 1.99
CA GLN A 455 -5.11 23.81 1.09
C GLN A 455 -5.38 22.36 1.51
N MET A 456 -5.30 22.06 2.81
CA MET A 456 -5.61 20.72 3.33
C MET A 456 -7.06 20.30 3.04
N ILE A 457 -8.03 21.20 3.25
CA ILE A 457 -9.44 20.95 2.92
C ILE A 457 -9.62 20.74 1.41
N SER A 458 -8.94 21.52 0.58
CA SER A 458 -8.97 21.35 -0.88
C SER A 458 -8.47 19.97 -1.31
N LYS A 459 -7.34 19.50 -0.75
CA LYS A 459 -6.81 18.15 -1.03
C LYS A 459 -7.76 17.05 -0.53
N MET A 460 -8.35 17.19 0.65
CA MET A 460 -9.39 16.25 1.13
C MET A 460 -10.60 16.21 0.19
N LYS A 461 -11.00 17.35 -0.35
CA LYS A 461 -12.13 17.46 -1.29
C LYS A 461 -11.86 16.73 -2.59
N MET A 462 -10.64 16.84 -3.12
CA MET A 462 -10.23 16.13 -4.34
C MET A 462 -10.26 14.61 -4.16
N GLU A 463 -9.90 14.11 -2.98
CA GLU A 463 -9.75 12.67 -2.72
C GLU A 463 -11.02 12.00 -2.20
N VAL A 464 -11.76 12.67 -1.31
CA VAL A 464 -12.93 12.10 -0.62
C VAL A 464 -14.25 12.68 -1.16
N GLY A 465 -14.21 13.85 -1.79
CA GLY A 465 -15.35 14.49 -2.43
C GLY A 465 -16.03 15.60 -1.59
N ASN A 466 -16.92 16.34 -2.26
CA ASN A 466 -17.54 17.56 -1.72
C ASN A 466 -18.42 17.33 -0.48
N GLN A 467 -19.14 16.20 -0.41
CA GLN A 467 -20.04 15.92 0.71
C GLN A 467 -19.27 15.76 2.03
N PHE A 468 -18.04 15.25 1.96
CA PHE A 468 -17.16 15.06 3.11
C PHE A 468 -16.66 16.41 3.65
N THR A 469 -16.22 17.31 2.77
CA THR A 469 -15.63 18.59 3.18
C THR A 469 -16.66 19.68 3.48
N GLN A 470 -17.93 19.51 3.10
CA GLN A 470 -18.97 20.55 3.22
C GLN A 470 -19.04 21.17 4.63
N ARG A 471 -19.02 20.33 5.67
CA ARG A 471 -19.08 20.80 7.07
C ARG A 471 -17.83 21.57 7.47
N LEU A 472 -16.66 21.10 7.03
CA LEU A 472 -15.37 21.75 7.32
C LEU A 472 -15.27 23.10 6.60
N GLU A 473 -15.69 23.17 5.33
CA GLU A 473 -15.77 24.43 4.56
C GLU A 473 -16.72 25.43 5.21
N ALA A 474 -17.87 24.96 5.72
CA ALA A 474 -18.82 25.80 6.44
C ALA A 474 -18.21 26.38 7.73
N MET A 475 -17.35 25.63 8.45
CA MET A 475 -16.63 26.15 9.61
C MET A 475 -15.73 27.34 9.26
N PHE A 476 -15.01 27.29 8.13
CA PHE A 476 -14.23 28.45 7.66
C PHE A 476 -15.10 29.64 7.30
N LYS A 477 -16.23 29.39 6.63
CA LYS A 477 -17.17 30.44 6.28
C LYS A 477 -17.74 31.13 7.52
N ASP A 478 -18.09 30.37 8.56
CA ASP A 478 -18.54 30.90 9.83
C ASP A 478 -17.48 31.77 10.51
N MET A 479 -16.19 31.40 10.44
CA MET A 479 -15.09 32.23 10.97
C MET A 479 -14.99 33.57 10.25
N THR A 480 -14.98 33.58 8.91
CA THR A 480 -14.90 34.83 8.14
C THR A 480 -16.11 35.74 8.39
N ILE A 481 -17.33 35.17 8.41
CA ILE A 481 -18.54 35.94 8.71
C ILE A 481 -18.50 36.49 10.14
N SER A 482 -17.93 35.73 11.08
CA SER A 482 -17.80 36.17 12.48
C SER A 482 -16.81 37.32 12.66
N GLU A 483 -15.73 37.34 11.90
CA GLU A 483 -14.77 38.45 11.88
C GLU A 483 -15.45 39.74 11.40
N ASP A 484 -16.18 39.67 10.29
CA ASP A 484 -16.95 40.81 9.75
C ASP A 484 -18.04 41.28 10.71
N LEU A 485 -18.72 40.33 11.37
CA LEU A 485 -19.75 40.61 12.36
C LEU A 485 -19.18 41.28 13.61
N SER A 486 -18.03 40.80 14.09
CA SER A 486 -17.30 41.41 15.21
C SER A 486 -16.89 42.85 14.87
N ALA A 487 -16.32 43.08 13.69
CA ALA A 487 -15.95 44.42 13.24
C ALA A 487 -17.18 45.34 13.13
N SER A 488 -18.29 44.83 12.57
CA SER A 488 -19.55 45.54 12.45
C SER A 488 -20.16 45.91 13.81
N TYR A 489 -20.05 45.03 14.81
CA TYR A 489 -20.51 45.31 16.17
C TYR A 489 -19.65 46.37 16.84
N LYS A 490 -18.31 46.29 16.73
CA LYS A 490 -17.39 47.31 17.25
C LYS A 490 -17.71 48.70 16.69
N GLU A 491 -17.99 48.80 15.39
CA GLU A 491 -18.37 50.07 14.77
C GLU A 491 -19.76 50.56 15.22
N HIS A 492 -20.74 49.67 15.39
CA HIS A 492 -22.05 50.02 15.94
C HIS A 492 -21.95 50.59 17.36
N ILE A 493 -21.13 49.97 18.21
CA ILE A 493 -20.85 50.42 19.57
C ILE A 493 -20.13 51.77 19.57
N ARG A 494 -19.18 52.00 18.66
CA ARG A 494 -18.48 53.28 18.48
C ARG A 494 -19.42 54.43 18.08
N LYS A 495 -20.37 54.14 17.18
CA LYS A 495 -21.37 55.13 16.70
C LYS A 495 -22.46 55.44 17.72
N SER A 496 -22.79 54.50 18.60
CA SER A 496 -23.85 54.65 19.60
C SER A 496 -23.48 55.61 20.75
N GLY A 497 -22.29 56.22 20.72
CA GLY A 497 -22.03 57.50 21.39
C GLY A 497 -22.00 57.51 22.92
N ASP A 498 -21.81 56.37 23.58
CA ASP A 498 -21.72 56.33 25.04
C ASP A 498 -20.31 56.72 25.52
N PRO A 499 -20.13 57.79 26.33
CA PRO A 499 -18.82 58.37 26.64
C PRO A 499 -17.95 57.61 27.65
N ASP A 500 -18.38 56.44 28.16
CA ASP A 500 -17.68 55.82 29.28
C ASP A 500 -16.42 55.05 28.82
N GLN A 501 -15.25 55.48 29.33
CA GLN A 501 -13.91 54.98 29.02
C GLN A 501 -13.64 53.54 29.51
N LYS A 502 -14.65 52.83 30.05
CA LYS A 502 -14.53 51.50 30.68
C LYS A 502 -15.28 50.38 29.93
N ARG A 503 -15.48 50.47 28.61
CA ARG A 503 -16.15 49.40 27.85
C ARG A 503 -15.26 48.18 27.62
N VAL A 504 -15.83 46.99 27.86
CA VAL A 504 -15.24 45.68 27.55
C VAL A 504 -15.23 45.51 26.03
N ASP A 505 -14.07 45.20 25.45
CA ASP A 505 -13.97 44.85 24.02
C ASP A 505 -14.49 43.42 23.81
N LEU A 506 -15.43 43.26 22.88
CA LEU A 506 -16.02 41.96 22.54
C LEU A 506 -15.57 41.55 21.14
N GLU A 507 -14.92 40.39 21.07
CA GLU A 507 -14.74 39.61 19.84
C GLU A 507 -15.66 38.38 19.92
N ILE A 508 -16.45 38.13 18.87
CA ILE A 508 -17.48 37.10 18.89
C ILE A 508 -17.38 36.19 17.67
N ASN A 509 -17.51 34.88 17.92
CA ASN A 509 -17.60 33.86 16.87
C ASN A 509 -19.00 33.25 16.90
N VAL A 510 -19.80 33.54 15.87
CA VAL A 510 -21.16 33.00 15.71
C VAL A 510 -21.10 31.78 14.80
N LEU A 511 -21.45 30.62 15.36
CA LEU A 511 -21.25 29.32 14.72
C LEU A 511 -22.60 28.69 14.34
N THR A 512 -22.67 28.08 13.17
CA THR A 512 -23.85 27.32 12.74
C THR A 512 -23.87 25.97 13.45
N SER A 513 -24.85 25.74 14.35
CA SER A 513 -24.87 24.58 15.25
C SER A 513 -24.75 23.22 14.57
N THR A 514 -25.33 23.05 13.37
CA THR A 514 -25.28 21.79 12.60
C THR A 514 -23.94 21.52 11.91
N MET A 515 -23.10 22.55 11.76
CA MET A 515 -21.81 22.44 11.06
C MET A 515 -20.66 22.17 12.01
N TRP A 516 -20.78 22.57 13.28
CA TRP A 516 -19.75 22.44 14.31
C TRP A 516 -19.99 21.23 15.22
N PRO A 517 -18.95 20.66 15.85
CA PRO A 517 -19.11 19.50 16.73
C PRO A 517 -19.55 19.94 18.13
N MET A 518 -20.77 20.50 18.25
CA MET A 518 -21.22 21.18 19.47
C MET A 518 -21.22 20.28 20.70
N GLU A 519 -21.69 19.03 20.58
CA GLU A 519 -21.73 18.06 21.68
C GLU A 519 -20.34 17.75 22.24
N ILE A 520 -19.36 17.61 21.36
CA ILE A 520 -17.95 17.36 21.71
C ILE A 520 -17.31 18.60 22.37
N MET A 521 -17.82 19.79 22.08
CA MET A 521 -17.32 21.05 22.64
C MET A 521 -17.98 21.42 23.97
N SER A 522 -19.24 21.02 24.19
CA SER A 522 -20.02 21.32 25.40
C SER A 522 -19.88 20.24 26.48
N ASN A 523 -19.47 19.02 26.11
CA ASN A 523 -19.18 17.91 27.01
C ASN A 523 -20.30 17.59 28.06
N PRO A 524 -21.60 17.63 27.72
CA PRO A 524 -22.64 17.25 28.65
C PRO A 524 -22.60 15.73 28.87
N LYS A 525 -22.68 15.28 30.14
CA LYS A 525 -23.00 13.87 30.41
C LYS A 525 -24.44 13.61 29.98
N GLU A 526 -24.67 12.51 29.29
CA GLU A 526 -26.02 12.09 28.91
C GLU A 526 -26.94 12.04 30.14
N GLY A 527 -28.10 12.70 30.03
CA GLY A 527 -29.14 12.70 31.07
C GLY A 527 -29.06 13.82 32.12
N GLU A 528 -27.99 14.63 32.17
CA GLU A 528 -27.92 15.77 33.10
C GLU A 528 -28.40 17.08 32.45
N VAL A 529 -29.45 17.70 33.02
CA VAL A 529 -29.88 19.05 32.62
C VAL A 529 -28.85 20.05 33.12
N GLN A 530 -27.95 20.47 32.23
CA GLN A 530 -26.96 21.48 32.56
C GLN A 530 -27.59 22.88 32.59
N LEU A 531 -27.70 23.44 33.79
CA LEU A 531 -28.17 24.81 33.97
C LEU A 531 -27.18 25.81 33.33
N PRO A 532 -27.67 26.93 32.78
CA PRO A 532 -26.80 27.95 32.20
C PRO A 532 -25.88 28.54 33.28
N CYS A 533 -24.61 28.73 32.90
CA CYS A 533 -23.63 29.41 33.72
C CYS A 533 -24.09 30.84 34.04
N ILE A 534 -23.92 31.26 35.29
CA ILE A 534 -24.24 32.62 35.75
C ILE A 534 -23.08 33.53 35.35
N LEU A 535 -23.35 34.48 34.47
CA LEU A 535 -22.37 35.46 34.01
C LEU A 535 -22.37 36.69 34.94
N PRO A 536 -21.19 37.29 35.21
CA PRO A 536 -21.08 38.58 35.90
C PRO A 536 -21.85 39.69 35.18
N LYS A 537 -22.32 40.69 35.92
CA LYS A 537 -23.18 41.77 35.40
C LYS A 537 -22.55 42.51 34.22
N GLU A 538 -21.24 42.75 34.29
CA GLU A 538 -20.46 43.43 33.26
C GLU A 538 -20.48 42.66 31.94
N VAL A 539 -20.42 41.32 32.02
CA VAL A 539 -20.41 40.42 30.86
C VAL A 539 -21.84 40.24 30.32
N GLU A 540 -22.83 40.12 31.21
CA GLU A 540 -24.24 39.97 30.83
C GLU A 540 -24.75 41.21 30.08
N SER A 541 -24.34 42.42 30.48
CA SER A 541 -24.67 43.66 29.76
C SER A 541 -24.14 43.65 28.32
N VAL A 542 -22.87 43.26 28.14
CA VAL A 542 -22.24 43.16 26.82
C VAL A 542 -22.92 42.08 25.95
N LYS A 543 -23.27 40.95 26.57
CA LYS A 543 -24.01 39.85 25.93
C LYS A 543 -25.37 40.32 25.41
N GLN A 544 -26.17 40.99 26.24
CA GLN A 544 -27.51 41.49 25.87
C GLN A 544 -27.43 42.54 24.75
N SER A 545 -26.47 43.46 24.83
CA SER A 545 -26.20 44.45 23.77
C SER A 545 -25.89 43.77 22.43
N PHE A 546 -25.05 42.73 22.44
CA PHE A 546 -24.75 41.98 21.22
C PHE A 546 -25.95 41.19 20.69
N GLU A 547 -26.73 40.53 21.57
CA GLU A 547 -27.93 39.79 21.17
C GLU A 547 -28.95 40.70 20.47
N GLN A 548 -29.19 41.90 21.00
CA GLN A 548 -30.06 42.89 20.37
C GLN A 548 -29.53 43.30 18.99
N PHE A 549 -28.24 43.63 18.89
CA PHE A 549 -27.62 43.96 17.61
C PHE A 549 -27.74 42.84 16.57
N TYR A 550 -27.52 41.59 16.99
CA TYR A 550 -27.57 40.42 16.11
C TYR A 550 -29.00 40.13 15.65
N LEU A 551 -29.95 40.08 16.57
CA LEU A 551 -31.34 39.72 16.28
C LEU A 551 -32.03 40.79 15.43
N ASN A 552 -31.68 42.07 15.61
CA ASN A 552 -32.17 43.15 14.74
C ASN A 552 -31.75 42.98 13.27
N LYS A 553 -30.62 42.32 13.01
CA LYS A 553 -30.14 42.02 11.65
C LYS A 553 -30.56 40.64 11.16
N HIS A 554 -30.77 39.70 12.07
CA HIS A 554 -31.03 38.29 11.77
C HIS A 554 -32.29 37.78 12.47
N ASN A 555 -33.44 38.17 11.92
CA ASN A 555 -34.75 37.75 12.41
C ASN A 555 -34.93 36.22 12.32
N GLY A 556 -35.59 35.64 13.32
CA GLY A 556 -35.91 34.20 13.36
C GLY A 556 -34.77 33.29 13.83
N ARG A 557 -33.62 33.83 14.23
CA ARG A 557 -32.51 33.06 14.81
C ARG A 557 -32.55 33.07 16.33
N LYS A 558 -32.00 32.03 16.95
CA LYS A 558 -31.79 31.93 18.40
C LYS A 558 -30.30 31.72 18.68
N LEU A 559 -29.74 32.54 19.56
CA LEU A 559 -28.35 32.40 19.99
C LEU A 559 -28.25 31.49 21.22
N SER A 560 -27.19 30.70 21.27
CA SER A 560 -26.80 29.89 22.43
C SER A 560 -25.33 30.16 22.72
N TRP A 561 -25.03 30.67 23.90
CA TRP A 561 -23.68 31.05 24.30
C TRP A 561 -22.92 29.86 24.88
N GLN A 562 -21.64 29.73 24.54
CA GLN A 562 -20.77 28.63 24.97
C GLN A 562 -19.57 29.16 25.77
N PRO A 563 -19.70 29.37 27.10
CA PRO A 563 -18.63 29.91 27.93
C PRO A 563 -17.39 29.00 28.01
N SER A 564 -17.54 27.70 27.74
CA SER A 564 -16.43 26.74 27.75
C SER A 564 -15.37 27.01 26.68
N MET A 565 -15.75 27.63 25.56
CA MET A 565 -14.88 27.84 24.39
C MET A 565 -14.31 29.25 24.27
N GLY A 566 -14.63 30.15 25.23
CA GLY A 566 -14.18 31.54 25.20
C GLY A 566 -12.89 31.79 25.98
N THR A 567 -12.30 32.95 25.72
CA THR A 567 -11.16 33.50 26.46
C THR A 567 -11.42 34.96 26.80
N ALA A 568 -10.78 35.46 27.86
CA ALA A 568 -10.87 36.85 28.27
C ALA A 568 -9.50 37.38 28.70
N ASP A 569 -9.26 38.66 28.43
CA ASP A 569 -8.14 39.40 28.97
C ASP A 569 -8.64 40.30 30.09
N ILE A 570 -8.14 40.09 31.31
CA ILE A 570 -8.53 40.86 32.50
C ILE A 570 -7.33 41.58 33.10
N ARG A 571 -7.55 42.78 33.62
CA ARG A 571 -6.54 43.52 34.38
C ARG A 571 -6.70 43.23 35.87
N ALA A 572 -5.73 42.52 36.45
CA ALA A 572 -5.69 42.21 37.86
C ALA A 572 -4.75 43.17 38.59
N THR A 573 -5.21 43.72 39.71
CA THR A 573 -4.40 44.58 40.61
C THR A 573 -4.16 43.85 41.91
N PHE A 574 -2.89 43.70 42.28
CA PHE A 574 -2.46 43.02 43.50
C PHE A 574 -1.85 44.05 44.45
N GLN A 575 -2.43 44.18 45.65
CA GLN A 575 -1.92 45.05 46.71
C GLN A 575 -1.17 44.18 47.72
N ARG A 576 0.17 44.24 47.70
CA ARG A 576 0.99 43.41 48.57
C ARG A 576 0.99 43.91 50.01
N SER A 577 1.27 43.02 50.96
CA SER A 577 1.53 43.37 52.36
C SER A 577 2.64 44.43 52.54
N SER A 578 3.59 44.51 51.59
CA SER A 578 4.64 45.54 51.56
C SER A 578 4.17 46.94 51.10
N GLY A 579 2.87 47.12 50.84
CA GLY A 579 2.29 48.35 50.26
C GLY A 579 2.52 48.54 48.75
N LYS A 580 3.22 47.62 48.07
CA LYS A 580 3.50 47.71 46.64
C LYS A 580 2.28 47.25 45.82
N VAL A 581 1.80 48.11 44.93
CA VAL A 581 0.74 47.79 43.97
C VAL A 581 1.36 47.26 42.68
N GLN A 582 0.97 46.05 42.28
CA GLN A 582 1.39 45.45 41.02
C GLN A 582 0.18 45.14 40.15
N ARG A 583 0.29 45.45 38.85
CA ARG A 583 -0.77 45.19 37.87
C ARG A 583 -0.30 44.16 36.85
N HIS A 584 -1.16 43.20 36.54
CA HIS A 584 -0.93 42.20 35.51
C HIS A 584 -2.14 42.13 34.58
N GLU A 585 -1.88 41.87 33.30
CA GLU A 585 -2.90 41.52 32.32
C GLU A 585 -2.95 39.99 32.23
N LEU A 586 -4.06 39.38 32.63
CA LEU A 586 -4.24 37.94 32.65
C LEU A 586 -5.06 37.51 31.44
N ASN A 587 -4.49 36.67 30.58
CA ASN A 587 -5.23 35.97 29.55
C ASN A 587 -5.74 34.65 30.14
N VAL A 588 -7.06 34.51 30.29
CA VAL A 588 -7.72 33.41 31.00
C VAL A 588 -8.87 32.83 30.17
N SER A 589 -9.37 31.65 30.52
CA SER A 589 -10.64 31.14 29.96
C SER A 589 -11.82 31.98 30.47
N THR A 590 -12.95 31.96 29.76
CA THR A 590 -14.16 32.65 30.24
C THR A 590 -14.60 32.13 31.62
N TYR A 591 -14.51 30.82 31.88
CA TYR A 591 -14.77 30.28 33.23
C TYR A 591 -13.81 30.82 34.29
N ALA A 592 -12.51 30.90 34.00
CA ALA A 592 -11.56 31.47 34.93
C ALA A 592 -11.80 32.97 35.19
N MET A 593 -12.21 33.74 34.18
CA MET A 593 -12.66 35.13 34.35
C MET A 593 -13.88 35.20 35.30
N ILE A 594 -14.89 34.37 35.09
CA ILE A 594 -16.10 34.33 35.93
C ILE A 594 -15.72 34.04 37.39
N ILE A 595 -14.85 33.06 37.63
CA ILE A 595 -14.35 32.72 38.97
C ILE A 595 -13.61 33.89 39.61
N LEU A 596 -12.70 34.54 38.86
CA LEU A 596 -11.88 35.63 39.40
C LEU A 596 -12.70 36.87 39.73
N LEU A 597 -13.74 37.18 38.95
CA LEU A 597 -14.60 38.33 39.20
C LEU A 597 -15.42 38.20 40.49
N LEU A 598 -15.71 36.99 40.98
CA LEU A 598 -16.35 36.79 42.28
C LEU A 598 -15.55 37.39 43.44
N PHE A 599 -14.22 37.38 43.33
CA PHE A 599 -13.33 37.85 44.40
C PHE A 599 -13.25 39.38 44.50
N ASN A 600 -13.86 40.12 43.57
CA ASN A 600 -13.99 41.58 43.71
C ASN A 600 -14.97 41.96 44.84
N ASP A 601 -15.98 41.13 45.10
CA ASP A 601 -17.00 41.35 46.14
C ASP A 601 -16.67 40.64 47.46
N VAL A 602 -15.53 39.94 47.53
CA VAL A 602 -15.07 39.22 48.72
C VAL A 602 -14.07 40.10 49.47
N PRO A 603 -14.31 40.42 50.76
CA PRO A 603 -13.37 41.19 51.56
C PRO A 603 -11.97 40.57 51.63
N THR A 604 -10.96 41.42 51.77
CA THR A 604 -9.57 40.98 51.88
C THR A 604 -9.38 40.03 53.06
N GLY A 605 -8.93 38.80 52.78
CA GLY A 605 -8.68 37.77 53.80
C GLY A 605 -9.82 36.77 53.97
N GLU A 606 -10.98 37.00 53.35
CA GLU A 606 -12.06 36.02 53.28
C GLU A 606 -11.85 35.01 52.14
N SER A 607 -12.56 33.88 52.24
CA SER A 607 -12.49 32.80 51.25
C SER A 607 -13.87 32.42 50.73
N LEU A 608 -13.86 31.82 49.55
CA LEU A 608 -14.99 31.06 49.03
C LEU A 608 -14.60 29.58 48.99
N THR A 609 -15.51 28.72 49.41
CA THR A 609 -15.40 27.27 49.23
C THR A 609 -15.68 26.87 47.78
N PHE A 610 -15.25 25.67 47.39
CA PHE A 610 -15.57 25.14 46.06
C PHE A 610 -17.09 25.12 45.79
N GLU A 611 -17.88 24.69 46.77
CA GLU A 611 -19.35 24.61 46.66
C GLU A 611 -19.98 26.00 46.48
N GLU A 612 -19.54 27.02 47.23
CA GLU A 612 -20.03 28.39 47.06
C GLU A 612 -19.68 28.96 45.67
N ILE A 613 -18.48 28.69 45.16
CA ILE A 613 -18.11 29.10 43.80
C ILE A 613 -18.99 28.38 42.78
N GLN A 614 -19.24 27.09 42.97
CA GLN A 614 -20.08 26.31 42.07
C GLN A 614 -21.53 26.81 42.06
N GLU A 615 -22.10 27.12 43.22
CA GLU A 615 -23.46 27.64 43.35
C GLU A 615 -23.61 29.01 42.70
N ARG A 616 -22.67 29.93 42.95
CA ARG A 616 -22.70 31.30 42.42
C ARG A 616 -22.45 31.39 40.92
N THR A 617 -21.76 30.42 40.33
CA THR A 617 -21.37 30.46 38.90
C THR A 617 -22.09 29.43 38.05
N ARG A 618 -22.59 28.34 38.65
CA ARG A 618 -23.12 27.15 37.97
C ARG A 618 -22.17 26.58 36.92
N ILE A 619 -20.86 26.72 37.12
CA ILE A 619 -19.86 26.08 36.25
C ILE A 619 -19.92 24.56 36.48
N PRO A 620 -19.84 23.74 35.42
CA PRO A 620 -19.81 22.29 35.55
C PRO A 620 -18.67 21.85 36.48
N GLN A 621 -18.93 20.93 37.41
CA GLN A 621 -17.98 20.55 38.47
C GLN A 621 -16.59 20.21 37.92
N HIS A 622 -16.57 19.43 36.84
CA HIS A 622 -15.35 19.01 36.16
C HIS A 622 -14.54 20.18 35.59
N ASP A 623 -15.19 21.18 34.99
CA ASP A 623 -14.52 22.36 34.46
C ASP A 623 -14.11 23.31 35.58
N LEU A 624 -14.92 23.44 36.62
CA LEU A 624 -14.61 24.26 37.79
C LEU A 624 -13.33 23.78 38.48
N ILE A 625 -13.21 22.47 38.72
CA ILE A 625 -12.00 21.84 39.29
C ILE A 625 -10.76 22.24 38.48
N ARG A 626 -10.82 22.11 37.14
CA ARG A 626 -9.68 22.38 36.25
C ARG A 626 -9.27 23.85 36.24
N ASN A 627 -10.25 24.75 36.20
CA ASN A 627 -9.98 26.18 36.25
C ASN A 627 -9.39 26.57 37.62
N LEU A 628 -9.90 26.03 38.73
CA LEU A 628 -9.35 26.28 40.07
C LEU A 628 -7.93 25.69 40.24
N GLN A 629 -7.65 24.54 39.64
CA GLN A 629 -6.28 24.01 39.60
C GLN A 629 -5.31 24.98 38.89
N SER A 630 -5.72 25.60 37.78
CA SER A 630 -4.91 26.62 37.09
C SER A 630 -4.69 27.86 37.93
N LEU A 631 -5.75 28.32 38.61
CA LEU A 631 -5.76 29.59 39.31
C LEU A 631 -5.13 29.51 40.70
N ALA A 632 -5.19 28.36 41.38
CA ALA A 632 -4.80 28.23 42.79
C ALA A 632 -3.67 27.24 43.06
N VAL A 633 -3.54 26.18 42.25
CA VAL A 633 -2.60 25.09 42.53
C VAL A 633 -1.29 25.25 41.76
N ALA A 634 -1.37 25.63 40.48
CA ALA A 634 -0.22 25.74 39.58
C ALA A 634 0.76 26.85 40.02
N PRO A 635 2.01 26.55 40.41
CA PRO A 635 2.94 27.50 41.05
C PRO A 635 3.15 28.82 40.31
N LYS A 636 3.17 28.79 38.98
CA LYS A 636 3.44 29.98 38.14
C LYS A 636 2.23 30.88 37.92
N THR A 637 1.02 30.41 38.25
CA THR A 637 -0.25 31.08 37.94
C THR A 637 -1.18 31.13 39.15
N ARG A 638 -0.64 31.04 40.38
CA ARG A 638 -1.40 31.09 41.64
C ARG A 638 -1.93 32.49 41.93
N VAL A 639 -2.88 32.95 41.14
CA VAL A 639 -3.62 34.20 41.39
C VAL A 639 -4.63 34.03 42.54
N LEU A 640 -4.98 32.78 42.86
CA LEU A 640 -5.70 32.39 44.06
C LEU A 640 -4.78 31.55 44.97
N LYS A 641 -5.08 31.50 46.27
CA LYS A 641 -4.50 30.55 47.23
C LYS A 641 -5.55 29.51 47.60
N LYS A 642 -5.14 28.27 47.77
CA LYS A 642 -5.99 27.13 48.17
C LYS A 642 -5.62 26.66 49.56
N GLU A 643 -6.61 26.37 50.39
CA GLU A 643 -6.44 25.79 51.73
C GLU A 643 -7.44 24.65 51.96
N PRO A 644 -6.99 23.43 52.35
CA PRO A 644 -5.60 22.99 52.45
C PRO A 644 -4.94 22.86 51.08
N MET A 645 -3.63 23.13 51.02
CA MET A 645 -2.89 23.05 49.77
C MET A 645 -2.64 21.59 49.35
N SER A 646 -3.13 21.23 48.16
CA SER A 646 -2.91 19.91 47.55
C SER A 646 -3.00 20.01 46.02
N LYS A 647 -2.68 18.92 45.31
CA LYS A 647 -2.82 18.85 43.85
C LYS A 647 -4.29 18.77 43.39
N ASP A 648 -5.13 18.15 44.21
CA ASP A 648 -6.54 17.93 43.93
C ASP A 648 -7.40 19.07 44.48
N VAL A 649 -8.57 19.29 43.87
CA VAL A 649 -9.58 20.22 44.36
C VAL A 649 -10.77 19.41 44.87
N LYS A 650 -11.09 19.59 46.15
CA LYS A 650 -12.18 18.93 46.86
C LYS A 650 -13.32 19.93 47.15
N PRO A 651 -14.55 19.44 47.36
CA PRO A 651 -15.70 20.31 47.66
C PRO A 651 -15.53 21.22 48.89
N THR A 652 -14.77 20.79 49.88
CA THR A 652 -14.54 21.55 51.13
C THR A 652 -13.37 22.52 51.06
N ASP A 653 -12.63 22.58 49.94
CA ASP A 653 -11.43 23.41 49.83
C ASP A 653 -11.81 24.89 49.74
N ARG A 654 -11.02 25.74 50.41
CA ARG A 654 -11.20 27.18 50.48
C ARG A 654 -10.23 27.90 49.55
N PHE A 655 -10.72 28.92 48.86
CA PHE A 655 -9.98 29.72 47.90
C PHE A 655 -9.96 31.19 48.34
N PHE A 656 -8.77 31.79 48.32
CA PHE A 656 -8.53 33.18 48.69
C PHE A 656 -7.87 33.93 47.52
N PHE A 657 -8.11 35.24 47.42
CA PHE A 657 -7.36 36.06 46.48
C PHE A 657 -5.88 36.16 46.91
N ASN A 658 -4.94 35.89 46.00
CA ASN A 658 -3.51 35.91 46.31
C ASN A 658 -2.91 37.32 46.11
N ASN A 659 -3.00 38.17 47.13
CA ASN A 659 -2.34 39.48 47.14
C ASN A 659 -0.81 39.44 46.96
N GLU A 660 -0.18 38.30 47.27
CA GLU A 660 1.26 38.09 47.15
C GLU A 660 1.68 37.48 45.80
N PHE A 661 0.78 37.41 44.82
CA PHE A 661 1.11 36.90 43.49
C PHE A 661 2.21 37.74 42.82
N GLN A 662 3.14 37.06 42.17
CA GLN A 662 4.23 37.67 41.42
C GLN A 662 4.46 36.96 40.11
N SER A 663 4.62 37.75 39.04
CA SER A 663 5.13 37.28 37.76
C SER A 663 6.25 38.19 37.27
N GLN A 664 7.21 37.62 36.54
CA GLN A 664 8.21 38.38 35.79
C GLN A 664 7.59 39.09 34.57
N PHE A 665 6.44 38.62 34.10
CA PHE A 665 5.77 39.14 32.91
C PHE A 665 4.56 40.00 33.29
N MET A 666 4.40 41.13 32.61
CA MET A 666 3.22 41.99 32.74
C MET A 666 1.96 41.28 32.21
N LYS A 667 2.08 40.63 31.06
CA LYS A 667 1.04 39.76 30.48
C LYS A 667 1.27 38.31 30.93
N VAL A 668 0.31 37.74 31.63
CA VAL A 668 0.37 36.36 32.14
C VAL A 668 -0.73 35.54 31.49
N ARG A 669 -0.35 34.49 30.78
CA ARG A 669 -1.31 33.56 30.18
C ARG A 669 -1.59 32.40 31.12
N ILE A 670 -2.81 32.34 31.66
CA ILE A 670 -3.26 31.25 32.53
C ILE A 670 -4.11 30.31 31.68
N GLY A 671 -3.45 29.31 31.11
CA GLY A 671 -4.17 28.22 30.44
C GLY A 671 -4.85 27.32 31.45
N VAL A 672 -6.05 26.84 31.11
CA VAL A 672 -6.74 25.79 31.89
C VAL A 672 -5.84 24.56 31.96
N VAL A 673 -5.68 23.98 33.17
CA VAL A 673 -4.91 22.75 33.39
C VAL A 673 -5.51 21.72 32.46
N SER A 674 -4.71 21.32 31.49
CA SER A 674 -5.17 20.53 30.36
C SER A 674 -5.41 19.10 30.85
N GLY A 675 -6.60 18.84 31.38
CA GLY A 675 -7.13 17.49 31.53
C GLY A 675 -7.48 16.95 30.15
N GLY A 676 -6.50 16.43 29.43
CA GLY A 676 -6.74 15.53 28.30
C GLY A 676 -7.46 16.06 27.06
N ALA A 677 -7.75 17.36 26.92
CA ALA A 677 -8.49 17.84 25.74
C ALA A 677 -7.73 17.68 24.41
N ASN A 678 -6.39 17.70 24.45
CA ASN A 678 -5.48 17.33 23.35
C ASN A 678 -4.84 15.94 23.58
N LYS A 679 -5.33 15.17 24.55
CA LYS A 679 -4.92 13.76 24.65
C LYS A 679 -5.74 12.97 23.64
N VAL A 680 -5.10 11.92 23.15
CA VAL A 680 -5.80 10.75 22.63
C VAL A 680 -6.97 10.43 23.55
N GLU A 681 -8.13 10.13 22.97
CA GLU A 681 -9.29 9.71 23.74
C GLU A 681 -8.94 8.50 24.59
N ASN A 682 -9.25 8.57 25.89
CA ASN A 682 -9.14 7.39 26.74
C ASN A 682 -10.10 6.29 26.22
N GLN A 683 -9.87 5.05 26.61
CA GLN A 683 -10.65 3.91 26.09
C GLN A 683 -12.17 4.10 26.22
N ASP A 684 -12.64 4.68 27.34
CA ASP A 684 -14.07 4.94 27.55
C ASP A 684 -14.60 6.05 26.64
N GLN A 685 -13.83 7.14 26.47
CA GLN A 685 -14.19 8.24 25.55
C GLN A 685 -14.26 7.74 24.10
N ARG A 686 -13.35 6.84 23.72
CA ARG A 686 -13.37 6.27 22.37
C ARG A 686 -14.60 5.39 22.16
N LYS A 687 -14.93 4.54 23.12
CA LYS A 687 -16.16 3.72 23.05
C LYS A 687 -17.40 4.60 22.91
N GLU A 688 -17.44 5.73 23.61
CA GLU A 688 -18.53 6.70 23.49
C GLU A 688 -18.57 7.33 22.09
N THR A 689 -17.43 7.78 21.57
CA THR A 689 -17.31 8.32 20.20
C THR A 689 -17.75 7.30 19.16
N GLU A 690 -17.31 6.03 19.29
CA GLU A 690 -17.68 4.92 18.41
C GLU A 690 -19.18 4.60 18.50
N SER A 691 -19.76 4.62 19.71
CA SER A 691 -21.20 4.39 19.92
C SER A 691 -22.04 5.44 19.20
N LYS A 692 -21.71 6.72 19.39
CA LYS A 692 -22.39 7.84 18.73
C LYS A 692 -22.27 7.78 17.22
N MET A 693 -21.07 7.47 16.72
CA MET A 693 -20.84 7.27 15.30
C MET A 693 -21.69 6.10 14.76
N ASN A 694 -21.80 4.99 15.49
CA ASN A 694 -22.67 3.89 15.09
C ASN A 694 -24.14 4.30 15.04
N GLU A 695 -24.62 5.17 15.92
CA GLU A 695 -25.98 5.70 15.83
C GLU A 695 -26.17 6.57 14.56
N GLU A 696 -25.21 7.45 14.26
CA GLU A 696 -25.22 8.26 13.03
C GLU A 696 -25.16 7.42 11.75
N ARG A 697 -24.35 6.35 11.74
CA ARG A 697 -24.30 5.36 10.67
C ARG A 697 -25.67 4.70 10.50
N GLY A 698 -26.37 4.43 11.60
CA GLY A 698 -27.71 3.83 11.58
C GLY A 698 -28.73 4.71 10.90
N ALA A 699 -28.78 5.98 11.25
CA ALA A 699 -29.64 6.97 10.59
C ALA A 699 -29.27 7.13 9.09
N SER A 700 -27.97 7.10 8.76
CA SER A 700 -27.50 7.18 7.38
C SER A 700 -27.92 5.95 6.55
N ILE A 701 -27.85 4.76 7.14
CA ILE A 701 -28.32 3.51 6.53
C ILE A 701 -29.82 3.55 6.29
N GLU A 702 -30.62 3.96 7.28
CA GLU A 702 -32.08 4.10 7.11
C GLU A 702 -32.41 5.06 5.96
N ALA A 703 -31.76 6.22 5.92
CA ALA A 703 -31.96 7.21 4.86
C ALA A 703 -31.56 6.69 3.47
N ALA A 704 -30.52 5.86 3.38
CA ALA A 704 -30.10 5.21 2.13
C ALA A 704 -31.13 4.17 1.67
N ILE A 705 -31.57 3.29 2.58
CA ILE A 705 -32.61 2.27 2.31
C ILE A 705 -33.88 2.94 1.79
N VAL A 706 -34.39 3.95 2.50
CA VAL A 706 -35.62 4.66 2.11
C VAL A 706 -35.46 5.33 0.75
N ARG A 707 -34.30 5.92 0.45
CA ARG A 707 -34.05 6.57 -0.85
C ARG A 707 -34.05 5.56 -2.01
N ILE A 708 -33.37 4.42 -1.84
CA ILE A 708 -33.32 3.35 -2.83
C ILE A 708 -34.72 2.77 -3.03
N MET A 709 -35.42 2.41 -1.95
CA MET A 709 -36.75 1.81 -2.01
C MET A 709 -37.81 2.77 -2.57
N LYS A 710 -37.71 4.07 -2.26
CA LYS A 710 -38.60 5.09 -2.86
C LYS A 710 -38.46 5.18 -4.37
N GLN A 711 -37.24 5.00 -4.90
CA GLN A 711 -36.94 5.02 -6.33
C GLN A 711 -37.30 3.71 -7.02
N ARG A 712 -36.96 2.56 -6.43
CA ARG A 712 -37.13 1.23 -7.02
C ARG A 712 -38.53 0.66 -6.84
N LYS A 713 -39.26 1.11 -5.80
CA LYS A 713 -40.57 0.62 -5.33
C LYS A 713 -40.58 -0.82 -4.81
N THR A 714 -39.95 -1.73 -5.52
CA THR A 714 -39.82 -3.14 -5.15
C THR A 714 -38.39 -3.61 -5.42
N LEU A 715 -37.78 -4.31 -4.46
CA LEU A 715 -36.40 -4.78 -4.63
C LEU A 715 -36.15 -6.07 -3.85
N VAL A 716 -35.40 -6.99 -4.46
CA VAL A 716 -34.95 -8.24 -3.81
C VAL A 716 -33.89 -7.91 -2.76
N HIS A 717 -33.87 -8.67 -1.65
CA HIS A 717 -32.96 -8.46 -0.53
C HIS A 717 -31.49 -8.37 -0.96
N SER A 718 -31.00 -9.28 -1.81
CA SER A 718 -29.61 -9.28 -2.28
C SER A 718 -29.25 -8.00 -3.05
N SER A 719 -30.16 -7.52 -3.92
CA SER A 719 -30.00 -6.28 -4.67
C SER A 719 -30.07 -5.05 -3.75
N LEU A 720 -30.99 -5.01 -2.79
CA LEU A 720 -31.09 -3.93 -1.82
C LEU A 720 -29.80 -3.82 -0.98
N MET A 721 -29.31 -4.95 -0.48
CA MET A 721 -28.06 -5.00 0.27
C MET A 721 -26.89 -4.49 -0.58
N SER A 722 -26.78 -4.92 -1.84
CA SER A 722 -25.72 -4.47 -2.75
C SER A 722 -25.80 -2.97 -3.04
N GLU A 723 -26.99 -2.42 -3.32
CA GLU A 723 -27.16 -0.98 -3.57
C GLU A 723 -26.87 -0.14 -2.31
N VAL A 724 -27.32 -0.57 -1.12
CA VAL A 724 -27.04 0.13 0.15
C VAL A 724 -25.55 0.12 0.47
N LEU A 725 -24.88 -1.03 0.38
CA LEU A 725 -23.45 -1.14 0.61
C LEU A 725 -22.65 -0.31 -0.40
N GLY A 726 -23.04 -0.37 -1.69
CA GLY A 726 -22.42 0.42 -2.75
C GLY A 726 -22.52 1.92 -2.47
N GLN A 727 -23.71 2.42 -2.13
CA GLN A 727 -23.95 3.83 -1.89
C GLN A 727 -23.18 4.38 -0.67
N LEU A 728 -23.01 3.58 0.38
CA LEU A 728 -22.39 4.02 1.64
C LEU A 728 -20.87 3.78 1.69
N SER A 729 -20.34 2.88 0.87
CA SER A 729 -18.91 2.49 0.86
C SER A 729 -17.92 3.64 0.69
N ALA A 730 -18.35 4.76 0.08
CA ALA A 730 -17.54 5.96 -0.06
C ALA A 730 -17.23 6.64 1.30
N ARG A 731 -18.12 6.50 2.30
CA ARG A 731 -18.01 7.16 3.62
C ARG A 731 -17.53 6.22 4.71
N PHE A 732 -18.10 5.01 4.79
CA PHE A 732 -17.76 4.00 5.79
C PHE A 732 -18.13 2.61 5.28
N VAL A 733 -17.61 1.56 5.92
CA VAL A 733 -18.00 0.18 5.62
C VAL A 733 -19.22 -0.19 6.47
N PRO A 734 -20.43 -0.35 5.89
CA PRO A 734 -21.61 -0.64 6.68
C PRO A 734 -21.59 -2.10 7.19
N ASP A 735 -21.89 -2.30 8.47
CA ASP A 735 -22.11 -3.64 9.01
C ASP A 735 -23.40 -4.24 8.41
N VAL A 736 -23.26 -5.39 7.76
CA VAL A 736 -24.37 -6.16 7.16
C VAL A 736 -25.48 -6.44 8.18
N ASN A 737 -25.13 -6.76 9.43
CA ASN A 737 -26.11 -7.01 10.48
C ASN A 737 -26.87 -5.74 10.87
N MET A 738 -26.19 -4.61 10.85
CA MET A 738 -26.79 -3.31 11.11
C MET A 738 -27.77 -2.93 10.00
N VAL A 739 -27.41 -3.14 8.73
CA VAL A 739 -28.33 -2.92 7.60
C VAL A 739 -29.59 -3.77 7.75
N LYS A 740 -29.45 -5.07 8.07
CA LYS A 740 -30.60 -5.95 8.32
C LYS A 740 -31.50 -5.43 9.45
N LYS A 741 -30.92 -5.06 10.59
CA LYS A 741 -31.69 -4.47 11.72
C LYS A 741 -32.43 -3.20 11.31
N ARG A 742 -31.83 -2.36 10.47
CA ARG A 742 -32.47 -1.14 9.97
C ARG A 742 -33.59 -1.42 8.97
N ILE A 743 -33.49 -2.47 8.17
CA ILE A 743 -34.61 -2.92 7.32
C ILE A 743 -35.80 -3.35 8.18
N GLU A 744 -35.59 -4.18 9.21
CA GLU A 744 -36.68 -4.60 10.12
C GLU A 744 -37.31 -3.40 10.83
N SER A 745 -36.51 -2.47 11.36
CA SER A 745 -36.98 -1.21 11.95
C SER A 745 -37.86 -0.38 10.99
N LEU A 746 -37.52 -0.36 9.69
CA LEU A 746 -38.30 0.34 8.67
C LEU A 746 -39.59 -0.40 8.30
N ILE A 747 -39.64 -1.73 8.44
CA ILE A 747 -40.85 -2.52 8.28
C ILE A 747 -41.80 -2.26 9.46
N ASP A 748 -41.28 -2.32 10.70
CA ASP A 748 -42.05 -2.04 11.92
C ASP A 748 -42.64 -0.62 11.93
N ARG A 749 -41.96 0.32 11.26
CA ARG A 749 -42.40 1.72 11.09
C ARG A 749 -43.22 1.96 9.82
N GLU A 750 -43.63 0.90 9.12
CA GLU A 750 -44.49 0.94 7.92
C GLU A 750 -43.90 1.76 6.74
N TYR A 751 -42.58 1.90 6.66
CA TYR A 751 -41.93 2.44 5.46
C TYR A 751 -41.74 1.37 4.37
N LEU A 752 -41.62 0.11 4.77
CA LEU A 752 -41.38 -1.05 3.91
C LEU A 752 -42.32 -2.21 4.27
N GLU A 753 -42.65 -3.04 3.29
CA GLU A 753 -43.36 -4.32 3.49
C GLU A 753 -42.60 -5.48 2.87
N ARG A 754 -42.94 -6.70 3.30
CA ARG A 754 -42.48 -7.95 2.67
C ARG A 754 -43.50 -8.36 1.60
N VAL A 755 -43.07 -8.34 0.34
CA VAL A 755 -43.93 -8.64 -0.82
C VAL A 755 -43.85 -10.12 -1.21
N ALA A 756 -42.68 -10.74 -1.06
CA ALA A 756 -42.47 -12.16 -1.32
C ALA A 756 -41.41 -12.74 -0.37
N GLU A 757 -41.57 -14.00 0.00
CA GLU A 757 -40.64 -14.71 0.90
C GLU A 757 -39.52 -15.45 0.16
N ASP A 758 -39.73 -15.86 -1.10
CA ASP A 758 -38.71 -16.54 -1.90
C ASP A 758 -38.73 -16.09 -3.39
N PRO A 759 -37.73 -15.30 -3.85
CA PRO A 759 -36.67 -14.70 -3.06
C PRO A 759 -37.23 -13.57 -2.14
N PRO A 760 -36.64 -13.34 -0.96
CA PRO A 760 -37.06 -12.27 -0.06
C PRO A 760 -37.10 -10.91 -0.76
N THR A 761 -38.28 -10.32 -0.86
CA THR A 761 -38.53 -9.11 -1.64
C THR A 761 -39.26 -8.07 -0.80
N TYR A 762 -38.78 -6.83 -0.85
CA TYR A 762 -39.34 -5.70 -0.11
C TYR A 762 -40.11 -4.75 -1.03
N GLY A 763 -41.21 -4.19 -0.54
CA GLY A 763 -42.01 -3.14 -1.18
C GLY A 763 -41.93 -1.83 -0.38
N TYR A 764 -42.06 -0.69 -1.05
CA TYR A 764 -42.09 0.64 -0.44
C TYR A 764 -43.52 1.14 -0.27
N ILE A 765 -43.91 1.52 0.95
CA ILE A 765 -45.31 1.84 1.30
C ILE A 765 -45.56 3.37 1.37
N ALA A 766 -44.55 4.17 1.68
CA ALA A 766 -44.70 5.58 2.08
C ALA A 766 -44.78 6.62 0.94
#